data_AF-A0A5B1CP94-F1
#
_entry.id   AF-A0A5B1CP94-F1
#
_cell.length_a   1.000
_cell.length_b   1.000
_cell.length_c   1.000
_cell.angle_alpha   90.00
_cell.angle_beta   90.00
_cell.angle_gamma   90.00
#
_symmetry.space_group_name_H-M   'P 1'
#
loop_
_entity.id
_entity.type
_entity.pdbx_description
1 polymer ?
#
loop_
_entity_poly.entity_id
_entity_poly.type
_entity_poly.pdbx_seq_one_letter_code
_entity_poly.pdbx_strand_id
1 'polypeptide(L)'
;MSEATKTLTFCGVAAVVAGLATFVAWPSATKPTDEQAGKMLFAEFKDPLAAASMKIVTFDEEQGKLDTFEVRKDRETELWTIPSRDGYPADAIEQMKVAANALVDVKILDVQTTNAEDHDDLGVVEPKMETLEVGDEGVGRLVTFKNEKQDTLASMIIGDAVKEDESKRYVRIPNQDPVYVVKFDDSSLTTNFTDWIEDDLLQLSSIDIDQVEIKDYTASLGQRGISLNRRYTAVVDQENNDWKLAKLSEYDEKDPRKEPVDRELSGDEPLNKTKLNEMKNALDDLKIVGVFRKPEGVSETLKASKDLLSDQEAITSLAQRGFYPIDVGPDGQAEILSANGELSVSLDAGVKYLLRFGNIAGVSDGGDGGDGDEADDTGVNRYLFVTTMVDQSKFPAPELQSVPQTLEEMDALMAPPEEEQEAVETEPVEEVEAEADEATGEEATGEEETEEATEAGAEMTSEEPAQAEASKEVSKEVSEESPAEDVTEGETEASGEGEATGSGQAQSGDVDEDAPAVEEVEADAEEAKADEEIPAESGLTDEERQELLEAAQEKITKSNQRLLDARKDQLAEAEKKVNDLNARFADWYYVIPETTYTQLRISQEELLKQEAEKEQPAGNPMQGGPQLQMPGFPGGGN
;
A
#
# COMPACT_ATOMS: atom_id res chain seq x y z
N MET A 1 -79.82 -10.51 17.38
CA MET A 1 -80.04 -9.34 16.48
C MET A 1 -81.27 -9.61 15.64
N SER A 2 -82.14 -8.62 15.45
CA SER A 2 -83.23 -8.71 14.46
C SER A 2 -82.66 -8.62 13.05
N GLU A 3 -83.41 -9.07 12.05
CA GLU A 3 -82.96 -9.05 10.64
C GLU A 3 -82.66 -7.62 10.18
N ALA A 4 -83.48 -6.64 10.60
CA ALA A 4 -83.24 -5.22 10.34
C ALA A 4 -81.86 -4.73 10.81
N THR A 5 -81.36 -5.20 11.95
CA THR A 5 -79.99 -4.85 12.41
C THR A 5 -78.93 -5.41 11.48
N LYS A 6 -79.08 -6.67 11.03
CA LYS A 6 -78.14 -7.30 10.10
C LYS A 6 -78.10 -6.58 8.76
N THR A 7 -79.27 -6.26 8.18
CA THR A 7 -79.38 -5.52 6.92
C THR A 7 -78.68 -4.16 7.03
N LEU A 8 -78.88 -3.44 8.14
CA LEU A 8 -78.26 -2.13 8.34
C LEU A 8 -76.73 -2.22 8.48
N THR A 9 -76.21 -3.26 9.14
CA THR A 9 -74.76 -3.54 9.18
C THR A 9 -74.20 -3.82 7.78
N PHE A 10 -74.85 -4.66 6.97
CA PHE A 10 -74.39 -4.96 5.61
C PHE A 10 -74.44 -3.73 4.68
N CYS A 11 -75.47 -2.88 4.79
CA CYS A 11 -75.51 -1.60 4.07
C CYS A 11 -74.39 -0.65 4.50
N GLY A 12 -74.05 -0.61 5.79
CA GLY A 12 -72.91 0.16 6.30
C GLY A 12 -71.56 -0.31 5.74
N VAL A 13 -71.31 -1.63 5.77
CA VAL A 13 -70.08 -2.22 5.20
C VAL A 13 -70.01 -1.98 3.69
N ALA A 14 -71.12 -2.15 2.97
CA ALA A 14 -71.18 -1.88 1.52
C ALA A 14 -70.88 -0.42 1.19
N ALA A 15 -71.33 0.54 1.99
CA ALA A 15 -71.02 1.96 1.81
C ALA A 15 -69.54 2.28 2.09
N VAL A 16 -68.92 1.65 3.09
CA VAL A 16 -67.48 1.80 3.37
C VAL A 16 -66.64 1.19 2.25
N VAL A 17 -66.96 -0.02 1.80
CA VAL A 17 -66.24 -0.68 0.69
C VAL A 17 -66.42 0.09 -0.62
N ALA A 18 -67.63 0.60 -0.91
CA ALA A 18 -67.86 1.46 -2.08
C ALA A 18 -67.06 2.77 -1.98
N GLY A 19 -67.00 3.39 -0.80
CA GLY A 19 -66.20 4.59 -0.54
C GLY A 19 -64.71 4.37 -0.78
N LEU A 20 -64.16 3.29 -0.24
CA LEU A 20 -62.77 2.87 -0.47
C LEU A 20 -62.51 2.57 -1.95
N ALA A 21 -63.40 1.84 -2.62
CA ALA A 21 -63.30 1.57 -4.05
C ALA A 21 -63.33 2.86 -4.88
N THR A 22 -64.18 3.85 -4.55
CA THR A 22 -64.19 5.16 -5.23
C THR A 22 -62.99 6.04 -4.91
N PHE A 23 -62.28 5.81 -3.80
CA PHE A 23 -61.05 6.52 -3.48
C PHE A 23 -59.84 5.91 -4.21
N VAL A 24 -59.75 4.57 -4.24
CA VAL A 24 -58.70 3.84 -4.96
C VAL A 24 -58.87 3.95 -6.49
N ALA A 25 -60.11 3.96 -6.99
CA ALA A 25 -60.42 4.14 -8.41
C ALA A 25 -60.73 5.60 -8.79
N TRP A 26 -60.40 6.58 -7.94
CA TRP A 26 -60.51 7.99 -8.34
C TRP A 26 -59.41 8.27 -9.37
N PRO A 27 -59.74 8.71 -10.60
CA PRO A 27 -58.71 8.99 -11.58
C PRO A 27 -57.87 10.18 -11.11
N SER A 28 -56.62 9.90 -10.74
CA SER A 28 -55.55 10.91 -10.70
C SER A 28 -55.54 11.60 -12.06
N ALA A 29 -55.70 12.92 -12.08
CA ALA A 29 -55.71 13.67 -13.32
C ALA A 29 -54.32 13.54 -13.97
N THR A 30 -54.22 12.73 -15.03
CA THR A 30 -53.09 12.73 -15.92
C THR A 30 -52.96 14.13 -16.50
N LYS A 31 -51.91 14.85 -16.08
CA LYS A 31 -51.57 16.13 -16.70
C LYS A 31 -51.22 15.85 -18.16
N PRO A 32 -51.62 16.70 -19.11
CA PRO A 32 -51.29 16.48 -20.51
C PRO A 32 -49.78 16.39 -20.67
N THR A 33 -49.32 15.45 -21.49
CA THR A 33 -47.93 15.06 -21.68
C THR A 33 -47.00 16.27 -21.96
N ASP A 34 -47.50 17.25 -22.73
CA ASP A 34 -46.81 18.52 -23.04
C ASP A 34 -46.47 19.39 -21.82
N GLU A 35 -47.14 19.22 -20.67
CA GLU A 35 -46.87 20.06 -19.48
C GLU A 35 -45.58 19.68 -18.73
N GLN A 36 -44.97 18.52 -18.98
CA GLN A 36 -43.77 18.10 -18.25
C GLN A 36 -42.45 18.54 -18.91
N ALA A 37 -42.43 18.74 -20.23
CA ALA A 37 -41.27 19.23 -20.95
C ALA A 37 -40.78 20.59 -20.41
N GLY A 38 -39.45 20.75 -20.32
CA GLY A 38 -38.79 21.94 -19.80
C GLY A 38 -38.73 22.06 -18.28
N LYS A 39 -39.34 21.15 -17.51
CA LYS A 39 -39.20 21.09 -16.04
C LYS A 39 -37.94 20.31 -15.64
N MET A 40 -37.38 20.65 -14.47
CA MET A 40 -36.37 19.81 -13.85
C MET A 40 -37.00 18.49 -13.40
N LEU A 41 -36.27 17.38 -13.59
CA LEU A 41 -36.69 16.05 -13.13
C LEU A 41 -36.73 15.98 -11.59
N PHE A 42 -35.73 16.57 -10.93
CA PHE A 42 -35.60 16.62 -9.47
C PHE A 42 -35.70 18.05 -8.93
N ALA A 43 -36.90 18.63 -8.96
CA ALA A 43 -37.12 20.05 -8.61
C ALA A 43 -36.70 20.45 -7.18
N GLU A 44 -36.57 19.52 -6.25
CA GLU A 44 -36.10 19.77 -4.87
C GLU A 44 -34.58 19.63 -4.71
N PHE A 45 -33.90 18.88 -5.59
CA PHE A 45 -32.45 18.69 -5.54
C PHE A 45 -31.75 19.82 -6.28
N LYS A 46 -31.34 20.84 -5.52
CA LYS A 46 -30.75 22.10 -6.04
C LYS A 46 -29.31 22.35 -5.61
N ASP A 47 -28.85 21.63 -4.59
CA ASP A 47 -27.51 21.76 -4.02
C ASP A 47 -26.81 20.40 -4.10
N PRO A 48 -25.77 20.25 -4.95
CA PRO A 48 -25.04 18.99 -5.07
C PRO A 48 -24.29 18.64 -3.78
N LEU A 49 -23.93 19.64 -2.95
CA LEU A 49 -23.19 19.43 -1.70
C LEU A 49 -24.09 18.93 -0.56
N ALA A 50 -25.41 18.90 -0.77
CA ALA A 50 -26.35 18.27 0.17
C ALA A 50 -26.30 16.73 0.11
N ALA A 51 -25.65 16.14 -0.90
CA ALA A 51 -25.46 14.70 -1.04
C ALA A 51 -24.42 14.18 -0.04
N ALA A 52 -24.81 13.21 0.77
CA ALA A 52 -23.95 12.49 1.73
C ALA A 52 -23.84 10.99 1.42
N SER A 53 -24.56 10.50 0.42
CA SER A 53 -24.34 9.16 -0.15
C SER A 53 -24.85 9.07 -1.58
N MET A 54 -24.10 8.36 -2.43
CA MET A 54 -24.54 7.87 -3.73
C MET A 54 -24.61 6.34 -3.67
N LYS A 55 -25.67 5.76 -4.23
CA LYS A 55 -25.80 4.33 -4.47
C LYS A 55 -26.16 4.09 -5.93
N ILE A 56 -25.41 3.20 -6.58
CA ILE A 56 -25.66 2.69 -7.92
C ILE A 56 -26.02 1.21 -7.79
N VAL A 57 -27.03 0.77 -8.52
CA VAL A 57 -27.42 -0.63 -8.66
C VAL A 57 -27.54 -0.94 -10.14
N THR A 58 -26.84 -1.98 -10.57
CA THR A 58 -26.77 -2.51 -11.94
C THR A 58 -27.22 -3.96 -11.93
N PHE A 59 -27.61 -4.48 -13.08
CA PHE A 59 -27.97 -5.89 -13.26
C PHE A 59 -27.14 -6.46 -14.40
N ASP A 60 -26.48 -7.59 -14.15
CA ASP A 60 -25.85 -8.41 -15.17
C ASP A 60 -26.92 -9.36 -15.72
N GLU A 61 -27.34 -9.14 -16.97
CA GLU A 61 -28.35 -9.94 -17.66
C GLU A 61 -27.84 -11.36 -18.01
N GLU A 62 -26.52 -11.55 -18.18
CA GLU A 62 -25.92 -12.86 -18.49
C GLU A 62 -25.84 -13.76 -17.23
N GLN A 63 -25.47 -13.19 -16.08
CA GLN A 63 -25.39 -13.91 -14.81
C GLN A 63 -26.71 -13.89 -14.01
N GLY A 64 -27.61 -12.94 -14.28
CA GLY A 64 -28.82 -12.71 -13.50
C GLY A 64 -28.54 -12.18 -12.09
N LYS A 65 -27.49 -11.38 -11.91
CA LYS A 65 -27.03 -10.83 -10.62
C LYS A 65 -27.26 -9.32 -10.54
N LEU A 66 -27.47 -8.81 -9.33
CA LEU A 66 -27.37 -7.38 -9.05
C LEU A 66 -25.99 -7.04 -8.48
N ASP A 67 -25.27 -6.11 -9.10
CA ASP A 67 -24.17 -5.41 -8.44
C ASP A 67 -24.70 -4.16 -7.71
N THR A 68 -23.99 -3.75 -6.66
CA THR A 68 -24.31 -2.59 -5.85
C THR A 68 -23.06 -1.88 -5.38
N PHE A 69 -22.88 -0.68 -5.91
CA PHE A 69 -21.85 0.26 -5.49
C PHE A 69 -22.46 1.35 -4.61
N GLU A 70 -21.90 1.58 -3.40
CA GLU A 70 -22.32 2.66 -2.51
C GLU A 70 -21.08 3.42 -2.02
N VAL A 71 -21.16 4.75 -2.02
CA VAL A 71 -20.16 5.64 -1.41
C VAL A 71 -20.92 6.61 -0.52
N ARG A 72 -20.50 6.72 0.74
CA ARG A 72 -21.22 7.48 1.76
C ARG A 72 -20.30 8.16 2.76
N LYS A 73 -20.72 9.32 3.23
CA LYS A 73 -20.14 9.97 4.41
C LYS A 73 -20.59 9.20 5.66
N ASP A 74 -19.64 8.72 6.44
CA ASP A 74 -19.90 8.14 7.75
C ASP A 74 -20.38 9.22 8.74
N ARG A 75 -21.19 8.80 9.72
CA ARG A 75 -21.86 9.71 10.66
C ARG A 75 -21.06 9.99 11.93
N GLU A 76 -20.08 9.16 12.26
CA GLU A 76 -19.32 9.26 13.50
C GLU A 76 -17.95 9.89 13.26
N THR A 77 -17.31 9.51 12.15
CA THR A 77 -15.99 9.99 11.71
C THR A 77 -16.03 11.17 10.75
N GLU A 78 -17.19 11.45 10.14
CA GLU A 78 -17.39 12.38 9.01
C GLU A 78 -16.59 12.05 7.73
N LEU A 79 -15.87 10.92 7.69
CA LEU A 79 -15.08 10.48 6.53
C LEU A 79 -15.98 9.86 5.47
N TRP A 80 -15.58 9.99 4.20
CA TRP A 80 -16.20 9.23 3.12
C TRP A 80 -15.67 7.79 3.13
N THR A 81 -16.56 6.82 2.88
CA THR A 81 -16.27 5.38 2.92
C THR A 81 -17.01 4.62 1.83
N ILE A 82 -16.47 3.44 1.47
CA ILE A 82 -17.07 2.49 0.52
C ILE A 82 -17.56 1.25 1.31
N PRO A 83 -18.87 1.13 1.63
CA PRO A 83 -19.36 0.06 2.49
C PRO A 83 -19.22 -1.36 1.90
N SER A 84 -19.20 -1.50 0.57
CA SER A 84 -18.95 -2.77 -0.12
C SER A 84 -17.48 -3.22 -0.06
N ARG A 85 -16.59 -2.41 0.52
CA ARG A 85 -15.15 -2.67 0.72
C ARG A 85 -14.79 -2.54 2.20
N ASP A 86 -15.59 -3.16 3.07
CA ASP A 86 -15.47 -3.13 4.54
C ASP A 86 -15.40 -1.72 5.18
N GLY A 87 -15.89 -0.69 4.47
CA GLY A 87 -15.81 0.70 4.92
C GLY A 87 -14.49 1.41 4.60
N TYR A 88 -13.73 0.95 3.59
CA TYR A 88 -12.49 1.59 3.15
C TYR A 88 -12.65 3.11 2.94
N PRO A 89 -11.73 3.96 3.41
CA PRO A 89 -11.76 5.40 3.19
C PRO A 89 -11.77 5.77 1.71
N ALA A 90 -12.62 6.74 1.35
CA ALA A 90 -12.79 7.22 -0.01
C ALA A 90 -12.38 8.70 -0.10
N ASP A 91 -11.67 9.11 -1.16
CA ASP A 91 -11.54 10.53 -1.50
C ASP A 91 -12.70 10.94 -2.43
N ALA A 92 -13.91 10.86 -1.89
CA ALA A 92 -15.12 11.03 -2.66
C ALA A 92 -15.54 12.49 -2.86
N ILE A 93 -14.84 13.48 -2.30
CA ILE A 93 -15.36 14.86 -2.18
C ILE A 93 -15.59 15.50 -3.56
N GLU A 94 -14.59 15.45 -4.44
CA GLU A 94 -14.72 16.01 -5.79
C GLU A 94 -15.63 15.14 -6.66
N GLN A 95 -15.44 13.82 -6.65
CA GLN A 95 -16.19 12.90 -7.50
C GLN A 95 -17.69 12.85 -7.15
N MET A 96 -18.05 12.83 -5.86
CA MET A 96 -19.44 12.91 -5.40
C MET A 96 -20.08 14.23 -5.85
N LYS A 97 -19.34 15.35 -5.78
CA LYS A 97 -19.83 16.65 -6.23
C LYS A 97 -20.06 16.67 -7.75
N VAL A 98 -19.18 16.06 -8.56
CA VAL A 98 -19.37 15.95 -10.01
C VAL A 98 -20.60 15.08 -10.32
N ALA A 99 -20.67 13.88 -9.74
CA ALA A 99 -21.79 12.95 -9.88
C ALA A 99 -23.13 13.55 -9.44
N ALA A 100 -23.17 14.27 -8.31
CA ALA A 100 -24.36 14.95 -7.81
C ALA A 100 -24.82 16.09 -8.75
N ASN A 101 -23.88 16.88 -9.28
CA ASN A 101 -24.20 17.96 -10.23
C ASN A 101 -24.88 17.44 -11.50
N ALA A 102 -24.51 16.24 -11.98
CA ALA A 102 -25.12 15.64 -13.16
C ALA A 102 -26.65 15.48 -13.01
N LEU A 103 -27.16 15.22 -11.79
CA LEU A 103 -28.59 15.05 -11.53
C LEU A 103 -29.36 16.34 -11.19
N VAL A 104 -28.69 17.39 -10.71
CA VAL A 104 -29.33 18.68 -10.31
C VAL A 104 -29.98 19.38 -11.51
N ASP A 105 -29.31 19.38 -12.67
CA ASP A 105 -29.70 20.19 -13.83
C ASP A 105 -30.50 19.43 -14.91
N VAL A 106 -30.90 18.17 -14.62
CA VAL A 106 -31.62 17.28 -15.55
C VAL A 106 -32.99 17.84 -15.90
N LYS A 107 -33.15 18.25 -17.17
CA LYS A 107 -34.40 18.77 -17.73
C LYS A 107 -35.09 17.69 -18.54
N ILE A 108 -36.37 17.49 -18.26
CA ILE A 108 -37.27 16.69 -19.09
C ILE A 108 -37.36 17.37 -20.46
N LEU A 109 -36.91 16.70 -21.52
CA LEU A 109 -37.05 17.19 -22.89
C LEU A 109 -38.40 16.77 -23.47
N ASP A 110 -38.78 15.51 -23.22
CA ASP A 110 -40.03 14.90 -23.67
C ASP A 110 -40.47 13.79 -22.70
N VAL A 111 -41.70 13.30 -22.83
CA VAL A 111 -42.21 12.10 -22.14
C VAL A 111 -42.44 11.03 -23.20
N GLN A 112 -41.57 10.02 -23.23
CA GLN A 112 -41.57 8.98 -24.26
C GLN A 112 -42.84 8.13 -24.20
N THR A 113 -43.21 7.70 -23.00
CA THR A 113 -44.40 6.88 -22.75
C THR A 113 -44.84 6.99 -21.29
N THR A 114 -46.06 6.53 -21.02
CA THR A 114 -46.59 6.31 -19.67
C THR A 114 -47.16 4.90 -19.53
N ASN A 115 -46.87 4.00 -20.46
CA ASN A 115 -47.22 2.58 -20.38
C ASN A 115 -46.09 1.82 -19.69
N ALA A 116 -46.42 0.88 -18.80
CA ALA A 116 -45.44 0.04 -18.14
C ALA A 116 -44.97 -1.13 -19.03
N GLU A 117 -45.75 -1.50 -20.04
CA GLU A 117 -45.40 -2.54 -21.03
C GLU A 117 -44.32 -2.09 -22.04
N ASP A 118 -43.81 -0.87 -21.91
CA ASP A 118 -42.75 -0.30 -22.76
C ASP A 118 -41.43 -0.14 -21.98
N HIS A 119 -41.31 -0.65 -20.74
CA HIS A 119 -40.16 -0.38 -19.85
C HIS A 119 -38.92 -1.21 -20.19
N ASP A 120 -39.11 -2.46 -20.61
CA ASP A 120 -38.10 -3.39 -21.14
C ASP A 120 -37.53 -2.88 -22.47
N ASP A 121 -38.41 -2.54 -23.42
CA ASP A 121 -38.09 -1.99 -24.75
C ASP A 121 -37.28 -0.67 -24.73
N LEU A 122 -37.14 -0.03 -23.54
CA LEU A 122 -36.46 1.24 -23.30
C LEU A 122 -35.31 1.13 -22.27
N GLY A 123 -35.02 -0.07 -21.74
CA GLY A 123 -33.95 -0.28 -20.76
C GLY A 123 -34.23 0.33 -19.38
N VAL A 124 -35.49 0.56 -19.00
CA VAL A 124 -35.87 1.26 -17.75
C VAL A 124 -36.62 0.38 -16.74
N VAL A 125 -36.53 -0.94 -16.85
CA VAL A 125 -36.97 -1.85 -15.78
C VAL A 125 -36.15 -1.57 -14.51
N GLU A 126 -36.77 -1.67 -13.33
CA GLU A 126 -36.11 -1.28 -12.08
C GLU A 126 -35.28 -2.46 -11.51
N PRO A 127 -33.99 -2.27 -11.18
CA PRO A 127 -33.11 -3.34 -10.73
C PRO A 127 -33.46 -3.76 -9.28
N LYS A 128 -34.35 -4.75 -9.16
CA LYS A 128 -34.90 -5.26 -7.90
C LYS A 128 -34.93 -6.80 -7.91
N MET A 129 -34.08 -7.43 -7.09
CA MET A 129 -34.01 -8.89 -6.93
C MET A 129 -35.35 -9.58 -6.64
N GLU A 130 -36.29 -8.90 -5.99
CA GLU A 130 -37.63 -9.45 -5.68
C GLU A 130 -38.52 -9.63 -6.92
N THR A 131 -38.15 -9.02 -8.04
CA THR A 131 -38.96 -8.93 -9.27
C THR A 131 -38.21 -9.32 -10.54
N LEU A 132 -36.96 -9.77 -10.45
CA LEU A 132 -36.13 -10.15 -11.60
C LEU A 132 -35.82 -11.65 -11.61
N GLU A 133 -35.86 -12.24 -12.80
CA GLU A 133 -35.44 -13.60 -13.10
C GLU A 133 -34.18 -13.61 -14.00
N VAL A 134 -33.47 -14.74 -14.07
CA VAL A 134 -32.25 -14.86 -14.89
C VAL A 134 -32.62 -14.79 -16.37
N GLY A 135 -32.04 -13.83 -17.10
CA GLY A 135 -32.35 -13.56 -18.49
C GLY A 135 -33.53 -12.60 -18.72
N ASP A 136 -33.94 -11.83 -17.70
CA ASP A 136 -34.74 -10.63 -17.92
C ASP A 136 -33.89 -9.57 -18.64
N GLU A 137 -34.40 -9.05 -19.77
CA GLU A 137 -33.73 -8.05 -20.61
C GLU A 137 -34.31 -6.64 -20.32
N GLY A 138 -33.51 -5.59 -20.53
CA GLY A 138 -33.94 -4.19 -20.44
C GLY A 138 -33.91 -3.62 -19.00
N VAL A 139 -33.05 -4.15 -18.14
CA VAL A 139 -32.91 -3.69 -16.76
C VAL A 139 -32.02 -2.44 -16.69
N GLY A 140 -32.58 -1.35 -16.20
CA GLY A 140 -31.90 -0.06 -16.14
C GLY A 140 -30.99 0.11 -14.93
N ARG A 141 -30.00 0.99 -15.05
CA ARG A 141 -29.07 1.34 -13.97
C ARG A 141 -29.72 2.32 -12.99
N LEU A 142 -29.99 1.89 -11.76
CA LEU A 142 -30.61 2.72 -10.72
C LEU A 142 -29.55 3.50 -9.95
N VAL A 143 -29.66 4.83 -9.97
CA VAL A 143 -28.79 5.75 -9.25
C VAL A 143 -29.59 6.54 -8.24
N THR A 144 -29.14 6.56 -6.98
CA THR A 144 -29.84 7.18 -5.85
C THR A 144 -28.89 8.01 -4.99
N PHE A 145 -29.23 9.28 -4.78
CA PHE A 145 -28.54 10.20 -3.88
C PHE A 145 -29.38 10.46 -2.64
N LYS A 146 -28.74 10.52 -1.47
CA LYS A 146 -29.38 10.89 -0.19
C LYS A 146 -28.57 11.94 0.56
N ASN A 147 -29.23 12.66 1.46
CA ASN A 147 -28.58 13.58 2.40
C ASN A 147 -28.07 12.85 3.67
N GLU A 148 -27.43 13.61 4.57
CA GLU A 148 -26.91 13.08 5.86
C GLU A 148 -27.99 12.43 6.73
N LYS A 149 -29.24 12.89 6.62
CA LYS A 149 -30.42 12.35 7.32
C LYS A 149 -30.95 11.05 6.70
N GLN A 150 -30.42 10.64 5.55
CA GLN A 150 -30.88 9.53 4.70
C GLN A 150 -32.19 9.80 3.95
N ASP A 151 -32.61 11.06 3.82
CA ASP A 151 -33.70 11.44 2.90
C ASP A 151 -33.19 11.35 1.45
N THR A 152 -33.97 10.73 0.56
CA THR A 152 -33.66 10.69 -0.87
C THR A 152 -33.77 12.07 -1.52
N LEU A 153 -32.68 12.53 -2.12
CA LEU A 153 -32.60 13.80 -2.85
C LEU A 153 -32.99 13.61 -4.32
N ALA A 154 -32.43 12.58 -4.96
CA ALA A 154 -32.71 12.18 -6.33
C ALA A 154 -32.62 10.66 -6.44
N SER A 155 -33.45 10.06 -7.29
CA SER A 155 -33.39 8.64 -7.61
C SER A 155 -33.92 8.42 -9.02
N MET A 156 -33.10 7.79 -9.86
CA MET A 156 -33.30 7.71 -11.31
C MET A 156 -32.87 6.34 -11.82
N ILE A 157 -33.72 5.70 -12.62
CA ILE A 157 -33.36 4.55 -13.44
C ILE A 157 -32.90 5.12 -14.78
N ILE A 158 -31.66 4.83 -15.16
CA ILE A 158 -31.05 5.20 -16.44
C ILE A 158 -31.19 3.99 -17.36
N GLY A 159 -31.85 4.18 -18.51
CA GLY A 159 -31.97 3.17 -19.54
C GLY A 159 -31.29 3.59 -20.83
N ASP A 160 -31.80 3.07 -21.94
CA ASP A 160 -31.14 3.11 -23.24
C ASP A 160 -30.83 4.52 -23.75
N ALA A 161 -29.78 4.58 -24.58
CA ALA A 161 -29.53 5.74 -25.43
C ALA A 161 -30.65 5.90 -26.47
N VAL A 162 -31.07 7.14 -26.71
CA VAL A 162 -32.09 7.41 -27.74
C VAL A 162 -31.49 7.17 -29.11
N LYS A 163 -32.08 6.24 -29.90
CA LYS A 163 -31.57 5.77 -31.21
C LYS A 163 -31.30 6.86 -32.26
N GLU A 164 -31.85 8.06 -32.10
CA GLU A 164 -31.61 9.22 -32.98
C GLU A 164 -30.56 10.23 -32.44
N ASP A 165 -30.20 10.15 -31.16
CA ASP A 165 -29.29 11.09 -30.48
C ASP A 165 -28.72 10.43 -29.20
N GLU A 166 -27.51 9.87 -29.31
CA GLU A 166 -26.81 9.17 -28.23
C GLU A 166 -26.47 10.06 -27.02
N SER A 167 -26.59 11.40 -27.15
CA SER A 167 -26.47 12.33 -26.01
C SER A 167 -27.74 12.42 -25.16
N LYS A 168 -28.80 11.71 -25.55
CA LYS A 168 -30.03 11.56 -24.78
C LYS A 168 -30.15 10.13 -24.25
N ARG A 169 -30.78 10.00 -23.07
CA ARG A 169 -31.13 8.73 -22.42
C ARG A 169 -32.63 8.70 -22.14
N TYR A 170 -33.21 7.50 -22.14
CA TYR A 170 -34.48 7.26 -21.47
C TYR A 170 -34.22 7.15 -19.96
N VAL A 171 -35.03 7.83 -19.15
CA VAL A 171 -34.93 7.78 -17.69
C VAL A 171 -36.30 7.66 -17.04
N ARG A 172 -36.36 6.93 -15.93
CA ARG A 172 -37.60 6.71 -15.17
C ARG A 172 -37.37 7.00 -13.69
N ILE A 173 -38.36 7.57 -13.02
CA ILE A 173 -38.34 7.71 -11.56
C ILE A 173 -38.87 6.40 -10.95
N PRO A 174 -38.16 5.77 -9.99
CA PRO A 174 -38.61 4.55 -9.33
C PRO A 174 -40.07 4.60 -8.84
N ASN A 175 -40.78 3.50 -9.02
CA ASN A 175 -42.21 3.37 -8.67
C ASN A 175 -43.14 4.35 -9.42
N GLN A 176 -42.73 4.86 -10.59
CA GLN A 176 -43.58 5.62 -11.52
C GLN A 176 -43.55 5.01 -12.91
N ASP A 177 -44.67 5.10 -13.63
CA ASP A 177 -44.82 4.57 -15.00
C ASP A 177 -44.27 5.49 -16.11
N PRO A 178 -44.31 6.85 -16.01
CA PRO A 178 -43.78 7.73 -17.05
C PRO A 178 -42.28 7.59 -17.28
N VAL A 179 -41.89 7.42 -18.54
CA VAL A 179 -40.51 7.43 -19.02
C VAL A 179 -40.23 8.77 -19.68
N TYR A 180 -39.14 9.41 -19.30
CA TYR A 180 -38.73 10.72 -19.77
C TYR A 180 -37.54 10.62 -20.72
N VAL A 181 -37.50 11.51 -21.72
CA VAL A 181 -36.31 11.74 -22.52
C VAL A 181 -35.55 12.91 -21.92
N VAL A 182 -34.27 12.71 -21.60
CA VAL A 182 -33.39 13.74 -21.04
C VAL A 182 -32.08 13.80 -21.82
N LYS A 183 -31.45 14.99 -21.87
CA LYS A 183 -30.03 15.06 -22.23
C LYS A 183 -29.23 14.75 -20.97
N PHE A 184 -28.44 13.69 -20.99
CA PHE A 184 -27.74 13.19 -19.81
C PHE A 184 -26.42 12.54 -20.21
N ASP A 185 -25.37 12.87 -19.48
CA ASP A 185 -24.03 12.28 -19.59
C ASP A 185 -23.77 11.55 -18.28
N ASP A 186 -23.64 10.23 -18.38
CA ASP A 186 -23.57 9.31 -17.26
C ASP A 186 -22.15 8.82 -16.96
N SER A 187 -21.13 9.43 -17.59
CA SER A 187 -19.71 9.17 -17.35
C SER A 187 -19.23 9.47 -15.92
N SER A 188 -19.85 10.45 -15.26
CA SER A 188 -19.57 10.78 -13.84
C SER A 188 -20.12 9.77 -12.83
N LEU A 189 -20.95 8.82 -13.28
CA LEU A 189 -21.60 7.81 -12.44
C LEU A 189 -20.84 6.48 -12.54
N THR A 190 -19.56 6.53 -12.19
CA THR A 190 -18.66 5.38 -12.19
C THR A 190 -18.85 4.51 -10.95
N THR A 191 -18.76 3.20 -11.15
CA THR A 191 -18.71 2.16 -10.10
C THR A 191 -17.30 1.62 -9.88
N ASN A 192 -16.32 2.09 -10.67
CA ASN A 192 -14.93 1.66 -10.57
C ASN A 192 -14.34 2.10 -9.23
N PHE A 193 -13.82 1.17 -8.45
CA PHE A 193 -13.29 1.43 -7.11
C PHE A 193 -12.19 2.50 -7.08
N THR A 194 -11.33 2.51 -8.10
CA THR A 194 -10.21 3.46 -8.26
C THR A 194 -10.67 4.92 -8.26
N ASP A 195 -11.81 5.20 -8.89
CA ASP A 195 -12.29 6.58 -9.14
C ASP A 195 -12.84 7.26 -7.88
N TRP A 196 -12.79 6.57 -6.73
CA TRP A 196 -13.34 6.99 -5.44
C TRP A 196 -12.33 6.92 -4.29
N ILE A 197 -11.09 6.55 -4.55
CA ILE A 197 -10.03 6.41 -3.54
C ILE A 197 -8.88 7.37 -3.85
N GLU A 198 -7.96 7.51 -2.90
CA GLU A 198 -6.74 8.29 -3.10
C GLU A 198 -5.76 7.54 -4.03
N ASP A 199 -5.32 8.20 -5.10
CA ASP A 199 -4.43 7.63 -6.12
C ASP A 199 -3.03 7.27 -5.56
N ASP A 200 -2.48 8.10 -4.67
CA ASP A 200 -1.19 7.83 -4.01
C ASP A 200 -1.38 7.02 -2.72
N LEU A 201 -1.35 5.69 -2.86
CA LEU A 201 -1.43 4.81 -1.70
C LEU A 201 -0.22 4.99 -0.76
N LEU A 202 0.99 5.14 -1.28
CA LEU A 202 2.22 4.99 -0.49
C LEU A 202 2.69 6.28 0.17
N GLN A 203 2.33 7.46 -0.35
CA GLN A 203 2.82 8.78 0.11
C GLN A 203 4.36 8.86 0.07
N LEU A 204 4.92 8.30 -1.01
CA LEU A 204 6.34 8.38 -1.35
C LEU A 204 6.48 9.20 -2.64
N SER A 205 7.61 9.90 -2.79
CA SER A 205 8.01 10.38 -4.10
C SER A 205 9.12 9.52 -4.66
N SER A 206 9.00 9.16 -5.94
CA SER A 206 10.02 8.41 -6.66
C SER A 206 11.38 9.14 -6.73
N ILE A 207 11.41 10.45 -6.54
CA ILE A 207 12.66 11.23 -6.49
C ILE A 207 13.45 10.99 -5.19
N ASP A 208 12.75 10.75 -4.07
CA ASP A 208 13.30 10.58 -2.72
C ASP A 208 13.89 9.17 -2.49
N ILE A 209 13.65 8.23 -3.42
CA ILE A 209 14.16 6.86 -3.37
C ILE A 209 15.69 6.89 -3.49
N ASP A 210 16.40 6.36 -2.49
CA ASP A 210 17.85 6.30 -2.47
C ASP A 210 18.43 4.87 -2.51
N GLN A 211 17.66 3.86 -2.08
CA GLN A 211 18.05 2.46 -2.15
C GLN A 211 16.83 1.53 -2.31
N VAL A 212 16.99 0.49 -3.13
CA VAL A 212 16.02 -0.58 -3.30
C VAL A 212 16.66 -1.94 -3.02
N GLU A 213 16.02 -2.73 -2.15
CA GLU A 213 16.38 -4.11 -1.82
C GLU A 213 15.33 -5.07 -2.39
N ILE A 214 15.72 -5.85 -3.41
CA ILE A 214 14.86 -6.83 -4.10
C ILE A 214 15.20 -8.22 -3.55
N LYS A 215 14.23 -8.91 -2.95
CA LYS A 215 14.36 -10.31 -2.51
C LYS A 215 13.45 -11.20 -3.35
N ASP A 216 14.00 -11.77 -4.42
CA ASP A 216 13.25 -12.67 -5.29
C ASP A 216 13.27 -14.10 -4.76
N TYR A 217 12.14 -14.51 -4.20
CA TYR A 217 11.91 -15.85 -3.67
C TYR A 217 10.46 -16.30 -3.91
N THR A 218 10.17 -17.57 -3.68
CA THR A 218 8.79 -18.08 -3.57
C THR A 218 8.66 -18.94 -2.31
N ALA A 219 7.57 -18.73 -1.57
CA ALA A 219 7.25 -19.51 -0.39
C ALA A 219 5.86 -20.15 -0.55
N SER A 220 5.70 -21.37 -0.03
CA SER A 220 4.44 -22.10 -0.08
C SER A 220 4.22 -22.89 1.20
N LEU A 221 2.99 -22.87 1.73
CA LEU A 221 2.63 -23.64 2.91
C LEU A 221 2.31 -25.09 2.51
N GLY A 222 3.12 -26.04 2.99
CA GLY A 222 2.92 -27.47 2.77
C GLY A 222 2.66 -28.24 4.08
N GLN A 223 2.40 -29.55 3.96
CA GLN A 223 2.16 -30.45 5.11
C GLN A 223 3.32 -30.54 6.12
N ARG A 224 4.51 -30.02 5.78
CA ARG A 224 5.71 -30.02 6.63
C ARG A 224 6.12 -28.60 7.07
N GLY A 225 5.22 -27.63 6.96
CA GLY A 225 5.50 -26.21 7.14
C GLY A 225 5.81 -25.51 5.82
N ILE A 226 6.46 -24.35 5.90
CA ILE A 226 6.73 -23.49 4.75
C ILE A 226 7.92 -24.04 3.95
N SER A 227 7.72 -24.22 2.64
CA SER A 227 8.77 -24.48 1.67
C SER A 227 9.18 -23.18 1.00
N LEU A 228 10.43 -22.76 1.22
CA LEU A 228 11.00 -21.52 0.70
C LEU A 228 12.08 -21.82 -0.36
N ASN A 229 11.92 -21.23 -1.55
CA ASN A 229 12.90 -21.24 -2.63
C ASN A 229 13.36 -19.80 -2.86
N ARG A 230 14.60 -19.47 -2.47
CA ARG A 230 15.24 -18.18 -2.76
C ARG A 230 16.00 -18.29 -4.07
N ARG A 231 15.94 -17.26 -4.91
CA ARG A 231 16.70 -17.18 -6.18
C ARG A 231 17.85 -16.19 -6.04
N TYR A 232 17.54 -14.93 -5.74
CA TYR A 232 18.57 -13.92 -5.46
C TYR A 232 18.11 -12.85 -4.47
N THR A 233 19.06 -12.05 -4.00
CA THR A 233 18.81 -10.76 -3.34
C THR A 233 19.72 -9.71 -3.96
N ALA A 234 19.16 -8.55 -4.32
CA ALA A 234 19.94 -7.43 -4.85
C ALA A 234 19.66 -6.17 -4.05
N VAL A 235 20.71 -5.37 -3.83
CA VAL A 235 20.63 -4.01 -3.29
C VAL A 235 21.15 -3.07 -4.36
N VAL A 236 20.33 -2.09 -4.73
CA VAL A 236 20.61 -1.12 -5.79
C VAL A 236 20.43 0.28 -5.20
N ASP A 237 21.48 1.10 -5.26
CA ASP A 237 21.45 2.49 -4.82
C ASP A 237 21.10 3.41 -5.99
N GLN A 238 20.42 4.52 -5.68
CA GLN A 238 20.09 5.59 -6.61
C GLN A 238 20.82 6.88 -6.18
N GLU A 239 21.86 7.26 -6.93
CA GLU A 239 22.63 8.48 -6.67
C GLU A 239 22.52 9.43 -7.86
N ASN A 240 22.15 10.70 -7.63
CA ASN A 240 22.02 11.71 -8.70
C ASN A 240 21.14 11.24 -9.89
N ASN A 241 20.06 10.52 -9.57
CA ASN A 241 19.14 9.88 -10.53
C ASN A 241 19.82 8.82 -11.44
N ASP A 242 20.93 8.22 -11.01
CA ASP A 242 21.58 7.07 -11.66
C ASP A 242 21.66 5.85 -10.74
N TRP A 243 21.47 4.67 -11.31
CA TRP A 243 21.42 3.40 -10.56
C TRP A 243 22.78 2.69 -10.50
N LYS A 244 23.16 2.25 -9.30
CA LYS A 244 24.38 1.47 -9.03
C LYS A 244 24.06 0.21 -8.24
N LEU A 245 24.73 -0.91 -8.54
CA LEU A 245 24.57 -2.12 -7.74
C LEU A 245 25.47 -2.03 -6.50
N ALA A 246 24.87 -2.06 -5.32
CA ALA A 246 25.60 -2.19 -4.07
C ALA A 246 25.93 -3.65 -3.76
N LYS A 247 24.99 -4.57 -4.01
CA LYS A 247 25.15 -6.00 -3.73
C LYS A 247 24.24 -6.87 -4.61
N LEU A 248 24.73 -8.02 -5.06
CA LEU A 248 23.94 -9.09 -5.66
C LEU A 248 24.37 -10.43 -5.02
N SER A 249 23.43 -11.17 -4.47
CA SER A 249 23.64 -12.46 -3.78
C SER A 249 22.78 -13.53 -4.41
N GLU A 250 23.38 -14.62 -4.91
CA GLU A 250 22.70 -15.75 -5.54
C GLU A 250 22.54 -16.93 -4.58
N TYR A 251 21.38 -17.59 -4.60
CA TYR A 251 21.09 -18.77 -3.78
C TYR A 251 21.13 -20.06 -4.61
N ASP A 252 21.55 -21.16 -3.99
CA ASP A 252 21.63 -22.46 -4.66
C ASP A 252 20.26 -23.14 -4.69
N GLU A 253 19.64 -23.26 -5.88
CA GLU A 253 18.33 -23.88 -6.06
C GLU A 253 18.24 -25.33 -5.55
N LYS A 254 19.38 -26.03 -5.47
CA LYS A 254 19.45 -27.47 -5.14
C LYS A 254 19.78 -27.71 -3.68
N ASP A 255 20.45 -26.77 -3.02
CA ASP A 255 20.69 -26.81 -1.58
C ASP A 255 20.35 -25.47 -0.89
N PRO A 256 19.08 -25.29 -0.46
CA PRO A 256 18.63 -24.09 0.25
C PRO A 256 19.30 -23.85 1.62
N ARG A 257 20.18 -24.74 2.10
CA ARG A 257 20.98 -24.53 3.32
C ARG A 257 22.36 -23.93 3.08
N LYS A 258 22.80 -23.88 1.83
CA LYS A 258 24.08 -23.29 1.45
C LYS A 258 23.97 -21.77 1.56
N GLU A 259 25.01 -21.14 2.09
CA GLU A 259 25.08 -19.67 2.14
C GLU A 259 25.07 -19.09 0.71
N PRO A 260 24.42 -17.94 0.50
CA PRO A 260 24.39 -17.31 -0.81
C PRO A 260 25.80 -16.85 -1.23
N VAL A 261 26.03 -16.81 -2.54
CA VAL A 261 27.29 -16.35 -3.12
C VAL A 261 27.11 -14.94 -3.66
N ASP A 262 27.93 -14.01 -3.21
CA ASP A 262 27.94 -12.65 -3.73
C ASP A 262 28.58 -12.61 -5.13
N ARG A 263 27.92 -11.93 -6.07
CA ARG A 263 28.33 -11.81 -7.48
C ARG A 263 28.60 -10.35 -7.82
N GLU A 264 29.83 -10.07 -8.27
CA GLU A 264 30.18 -8.79 -8.88
C GLU A 264 29.68 -8.73 -10.33
N LEU A 265 29.32 -7.54 -10.80
CA LEU A 265 28.94 -7.34 -12.21
C LEU A 265 30.18 -7.35 -13.11
N SER A 266 30.09 -8.10 -14.20
CA SER A 266 31.05 -7.96 -15.30
C SER A 266 30.70 -6.75 -16.17
N GLY A 267 31.69 -6.16 -16.84
CA GLY A 267 31.47 -5.00 -17.72
C GLY A 267 30.57 -5.29 -18.93
N ASP A 268 30.36 -6.57 -19.24
CA ASP A 268 29.55 -7.05 -20.36
C ASP A 268 28.05 -7.21 -19.98
N GLU A 269 27.70 -6.98 -18.71
CA GLU A 269 26.36 -7.27 -18.14
C GLU A 269 25.89 -6.13 -17.18
N PRO A 270 25.73 -4.89 -17.68
CA PRO A 270 25.42 -3.73 -16.83
C PRO A 270 23.96 -3.74 -16.33
N LEU A 271 23.69 -3.01 -15.23
CA LEU A 271 22.34 -2.84 -14.71
C LEU A 271 21.33 -2.34 -15.76
N ASN A 272 20.13 -2.90 -15.71
CA ASN A 272 19.01 -2.50 -16.54
C ASN A 272 18.29 -1.28 -15.96
N LYS A 273 18.91 -0.11 -16.11
CA LYS A 273 18.37 1.19 -15.68
C LYS A 273 16.96 1.48 -16.22
N THR A 274 16.57 0.88 -17.34
CA THR A 274 15.20 0.98 -17.88
C THR A 274 14.20 0.25 -16.98
N LYS A 275 14.49 -1.00 -16.59
CA LYS A 275 13.64 -1.78 -15.67
C LYS A 275 13.59 -1.18 -14.26
N LEU A 276 14.71 -0.66 -13.76
CA LEU A 276 14.74 0.03 -12.47
C LEU A 276 13.91 1.32 -12.47
N ASN A 277 13.91 2.08 -13.58
CA ASN A 277 13.02 3.23 -13.74
C ASN A 277 11.54 2.83 -13.90
N GLU A 278 11.23 1.73 -14.59
CA GLU A 278 9.86 1.19 -14.67
C GLU A 278 9.33 0.82 -13.28
N MET A 279 10.14 0.13 -12.46
CA MET A 279 9.83 -0.19 -11.06
C MET A 279 9.65 1.07 -10.20
N LYS A 280 10.56 2.03 -10.31
CA LYS A 280 10.50 3.33 -9.60
C LYS A 280 9.20 4.08 -9.89
N ASN A 281 8.79 4.15 -11.15
CA ASN A 281 7.54 4.80 -11.53
C ASN A 281 6.32 3.99 -11.03
N ALA A 282 6.37 2.66 -11.03
CA ALA A 282 5.31 1.80 -10.50
C ALA A 282 5.18 1.84 -8.95
N LEU A 283 6.18 2.41 -8.26
CA LEU A 283 6.10 2.71 -6.82
C LEU A 283 5.43 4.07 -6.55
N ASP A 284 5.67 5.07 -7.41
CA ASP A 284 4.98 6.38 -7.41
C ASP A 284 3.49 6.18 -7.77
N ASP A 285 3.23 5.60 -8.94
CA ASP A 285 1.90 5.39 -9.52
C ASP A 285 1.28 4.05 -9.05
N LEU A 286 1.40 3.69 -7.76
CA LEU A 286 0.99 2.36 -7.27
C LEU A 286 -0.54 2.18 -7.26
N LYS A 287 -1.08 1.68 -8.36
CA LYS A 287 -2.51 1.40 -8.53
C LYS A 287 -2.99 0.21 -7.71
N ILE A 288 -4.12 0.39 -7.03
CA ILE A 288 -4.89 -0.69 -6.39
C ILE A 288 -6.28 -0.84 -7.02
N VAL A 289 -6.68 -2.09 -7.27
CA VAL A 289 -8.00 -2.45 -7.81
C VAL A 289 -8.95 -3.00 -6.73
N GLY A 290 -8.38 -3.40 -5.59
CA GLY A 290 -9.12 -3.95 -4.46
C GLY A 290 -8.44 -3.72 -3.13
N VAL A 291 -9.24 -3.85 -2.08
CA VAL A 291 -8.83 -3.79 -0.67
C VAL A 291 -9.64 -4.79 0.13
N PHE A 292 -9.03 -5.37 1.15
CA PHE A 292 -9.67 -6.30 2.07
C PHE A 292 -9.25 -5.96 3.49
N ARG A 293 -10.19 -5.95 4.43
CA ARG A 293 -9.83 -5.68 5.82
C ARG A 293 -8.98 -6.83 6.39
N LYS A 294 -7.96 -6.50 7.17
CA LYS A 294 -7.20 -7.48 7.95
C LYS A 294 -8.06 -7.96 9.12
N PRO A 295 -7.98 -9.26 9.50
CA PRO A 295 -8.56 -9.72 10.76
C PRO A 295 -8.08 -8.89 11.94
N GLU A 296 -8.96 -8.68 12.93
CA GLU A 296 -8.59 -7.99 14.17
C GLU A 296 -7.35 -8.64 14.81
N GLY A 297 -6.51 -7.81 15.42
CA GLY A 297 -5.21 -8.25 15.95
C GLY A 297 -4.09 -8.29 14.91
N VAL A 298 -4.29 -8.58 13.61
CA VAL A 298 -3.13 -8.69 12.68
C VAL A 298 -2.26 -7.44 12.64
N SER A 299 -2.84 -6.24 12.73
CA SER A 299 -2.13 -4.95 12.76
C SER A 299 -1.39 -4.68 14.09
N GLU A 300 -2.04 -4.91 15.23
CA GLU A 300 -1.45 -4.69 16.57
C GLU A 300 -0.47 -5.80 16.95
N THR A 301 -0.79 -7.05 16.60
CA THR A 301 -0.08 -8.26 16.99
C THR A 301 1.13 -8.56 16.10
N LEU A 302 1.33 -7.85 14.99
CA LEU A 302 2.65 -7.76 14.36
C LEU A 302 3.69 -7.06 15.25
N LYS A 303 3.25 -6.25 16.22
CA LYS A 303 4.10 -5.69 17.29
C LYS A 303 4.12 -6.59 18.54
N ALA A 304 3.16 -7.51 18.68
CA ALA A 304 2.99 -8.42 19.81
C ALA A 304 2.94 -9.91 19.37
N SER A 305 3.93 -10.28 18.55
CA SER A 305 4.22 -11.57 17.92
C SER A 305 3.54 -12.87 18.41
N LYS A 306 3.45 -13.06 19.73
CA LYS A 306 3.03 -14.32 20.35
C LYS A 306 1.55 -14.63 20.17
N ASP A 307 0.69 -13.61 20.11
CA ASP A 307 -0.75 -13.83 20.02
C ASP A 307 -1.16 -14.14 18.56
N LEU A 308 -0.43 -13.61 17.56
CA LEU A 308 -0.69 -13.85 16.13
C LEU A 308 -0.38 -15.30 15.75
N LEU A 309 0.69 -15.86 16.30
CA LEU A 309 1.04 -17.28 16.14
C LEU A 309 0.08 -18.24 16.87
N SER A 310 -0.83 -17.70 17.69
CA SER A 310 -1.85 -18.46 18.43
C SER A 310 -3.25 -18.41 17.79
N ASP A 311 -3.51 -17.42 16.92
CA ASP A 311 -4.78 -17.29 16.20
C ASP A 311 -4.78 -18.09 14.89
N GLN A 312 -5.44 -19.25 14.92
CA GLN A 312 -5.54 -20.14 13.77
C GLN A 312 -6.39 -19.56 12.61
N GLU A 313 -7.35 -18.68 12.88
CA GLU A 313 -8.20 -18.06 11.87
C GLU A 313 -7.45 -16.95 11.14
N ALA A 314 -6.77 -16.07 11.89
CA ALA A 314 -5.88 -15.05 11.33
C ALA A 314 -4.74 -15.68 10.50
N ILE A 315 -4.07 -16.73 11.00
CA ILE A 315 -3.05 -17.48 10.24
C ILE A 315 -3.63 -18.06 8.96
N THR A 316 -4.85 -18.63 9.00
CA THR A 316 -5.47 -19.23 7.81
C THR A 316 -5.81 -18.17 6.77
N SER A 317 -6.37 -17.03 7.20
CA SER A 317 -6.70 -15.89 6.33
C SER A 317 -5.47 -15.25 5.69
N LEU A 318 -4.38 -15.09 6.46
CA LEU A 318 -3.07 -14.67 5.97
C LEU A 318 -2.50 -15.67 4.97
N ALA A 319 -2.50 -16.97 5.29
CA ALA A 319 -1.91 -18.00 4.44
C ALA A 319 -2.65 -18.19 3.10
N GLN A 320 -3.98 -18.02 3.08
CA GLN A 320 -4.79 -17.98 1.85
C GLN A 320 -4.35 -16.81 0.95
N ARG A 321 -4.12 -15.64 1.55
CA ARG A 321 -3.63 -14.43 0.87
C ARG A 321 -2.13 -14.45 0.57
N GLY A 322 -1.42 -15.51 0.95
CA GLY A 322 0.01 -15.70 0.66
C GLY A 322 0.94 -14.98 1.62
N PHE A 323 0.52 -14.83 2.87
CA PHE A 323 1.31 -14.25 3.96
C PHE A 323 1.46 -15.30 5.06
N TYR A 324 2.68 -15.55 5.51
CA TYR A 324 2.99 -16.63 6.44
C TYR A 324 3.72 -16.07 7.67
N PRO A 325 3.04 -15.96 8.83
CA PRO A 325 3.71 -15.65 10.09
C PRO A 325 4.80 -16.70 10.40
N ILE A 326 6.01 -16.22 10.67
CA ILE A 326 7.17 -17.02 11.06
C ILE A 326 7.79 -16.44 12.33
N ASP A 327 8.26 -17.33 13.21
CA ASP A 327 8.98 -16.96 14.43
C ASP A 327 10.48 -16.80 14.10
N VAL A 328 10.99 -15.56 14.16
CA VAL A 328 12.38 -15.23 13.80
C VAL A 328 13.25 -14.99 15.03
N GLY A 329 13.54 -16.10 15.73
CA GLY A 329 14.70 -16.20 16.62
C GLY A 329 14.42 -16.06 18.12
N PRO A 330 15.48 -15.93 18.96
CA PRO A 330 15.39 -16.05 20.42
C PRO A 330 14.53 -14.97 21.09
N ASP A 331 14.39 -13.81 20.45
CA ASP A 331 13.62 -12.67 20.95
C ASP A 331 12.12 -12.80 20.67
N GLY A 332 11.71 -13.84 19.92
CA GLY A 332 10.32 -14.22 19.70
C GLY A 332 9.51 -13.19 18.91
N GLN A 333 10.14 -12.38 18.06
CA GLN A 333 9.45 -11.47 17.16
C GLN A 333 8.90 -12.29 15.97
N ALA A 334 7.63 -12.06 15.62
CA ALA A 334 6.99 -12.73 14.50
C ALA A 334 7.10 -11.84 13.27
N GLU A 335 7.70 -12.37 12.22
CA GLU A 335 7.78 -11.70 10.91
C GLU A 335 6.75 -12.34 9.96
N ILE A 336 6.23 -11.57 9.00
CA ILE A 336 5.48 -12.14 7.88
C ILE A 336 6.45 -12.44 6.75
N LEU A 337 6.50 -13.71 6.33
CA LEU A 337 7.09 -14.11 5.06
C LEU A 337 6.01 -14.02 3.97
N SER A 338 6.34 -13.46 2.81
CA SER A 338 5.45 -13.41 1.64
C SER A 338 5.44 -14.74 0.87
N ALA A 339 4.50 -14.93 -0.05
CA ALA A 339 4.50 -16.07 -0.97
C ALA A 339 5.35 -15.82 -2.22
N ASN A 340 5.50 -14.56 -2.66
CA ASN A 340 6.05 -14.22 -3.98
C ASN A 340 7.13 -13.11 -3.94
N GLY A 341 7.90 -13.06 -2.86
CA GLY A 341 9.06 -12.16 -2.74
C GLY A 341 8.73 -10.82 -2.09
N GLU A 342 9.78 -10.05 -1.85
CA GLU A 342 9.71 -8.77 -1.13
C GLU A 342 10.48 -7.70 -1.87
N LEU A 343 9.96 -6.48 -1.82
CA LEU A 343 10.62 -5.27 -2.27
C LEU A 343 10.71 -4.32 -1.09
N SER A 344 11.92 -3.88 -0.75
CA SER A 344 12.13 -2.83 0.26
C SER A 344 12.67 -1.58 -0.42
N VAL A 345 12.16 -0.42 -0.02
CA VAL A 345 12.49 0.87 -0.63
C VAL A 345 12.84 1.84 0.50
N SER A 346 14.09 2.28 0.58
CA SER A 346 14.52 3.32 1.50
C SER A 346 14.43 4.69 0.82
N LEU A 347 13.93 5.66 1.58
CA LEU A 347 13.95 7.08 1.24
C LEU A 347 15.05 7.82 2.01
N ASP A 348 15.51 8.92 1.44
CA ASP A 348 16.44 9.89 2.05
C ASP A 348 16.01 10.34 3.46
N ALA A 349 14.71 10.57 3.67
CA ALA A 349 14.09 10.96 4.93
C ALA A 349 14.04 9.85 6.01
N GLY A 350 14.71 8.70 5.78
CA GLY A 350 14.81 7.63 6.78
C GLY A 350 13.57 6.77 6.94
N VAL A 351 12.66 6.77 5.95
CA VAL A 351 11.52 5.85 5.86
C VAL A 351 11.88 4.69 4.94
N LYS A 352 11.83 3.45 5.45
CA LYS A 352 11.93 2.23 4.64
C LYS A 352 10.57 1.57 4.50
N TYR A 353 10.06 1.51 3.28
CA TYR A 353 8.90 0.71 2.91
C TYR A 353 9.30 -0.75 2.74
N LEU A 354 8.40 -1.66 3.09
CA LEU A 354 8.53 -3.09 2.88
C LEU A 354 7.22 -3.64 2.30
N LEU A 355 7.26 -3.88 0.98
CA LEU A 355 6.18 -4.42 0.17
C LEU A 355 6.35 -5.93 0.07
N ARG A 356 5.35 -6.68 0.55
CA ARG A 356 5.31 -8.15 0.54
C ARG A 356 4.26 -8.63 -0.45
N PHE A 357 4.65 -9.47 -1.40
CA PHE A 357 3.75 -9.93 -2.47
C PHE A 357 3.10 -11.28 -2.13
N GLY A 358 1.79 -11.26 -2.01
CA GLY A 358 0.95 -12.39 -1.66
C GLY A 358 0.58 -13.27 -2.84
N ASN A 359 -0.45 -14.10 -2.62
CA ASN A 359 -1.08 -14.94 -3.63
C ASN A 359 -1.92 -14.12 -4.60
N ILE A 360 -2.38 -14.81 -5.64
CA ILE A 360 -3.35 -14.32 -6.62
C ILE A 360 -4.70 -14.10 -5.92
N ALA A 361 -5.27 -12.91 -6.07
CA ALA A 361 -6.63 -12.57 -5.64
C ALA A 361 -7.68 -13.20 -6.57
N GLY A 362 -8.88 -13.49 -6.05
CA GLY A 362 -9.99 -14.09 -6.81
C GLY A 362 -9.85 -15.57 -7.18
N VAL A 363 -8.64 -16.15 -7.17
CA VAL A 363 -8.43 -17.59 -7.46
C VAL A 363 -8.53 -18.47 -6.19
N SER A 364 -8.32 -17.90 -5.01
CA SER A 364 -8.29 -18.63 -3.73
C SER A 364 -9.30 -18.17 -2.68
N ASP A 365 -9.95 -17.00 -2.86
CA ASP A 365 -10.99 -16.51 -1.97
C ASP A 365 -12.31 -17.21 -2.34
N GLY A 366 -12.73 -18.19 -1.55
CA GLY A 366 -14.01 -18.89 -1.73
C GLY A 366 -15.23 -18.08 -1.24
N GLY A 367 -15.04 -16.78 -1.03
CA GLY A 367 -16.11 -15.82 -0.79
C GLY A 367 -16.63 -15.27 -2.12
N ASP A 368 -17.87 -14.81 -2.09
CA ASP A 368 -18.51 -14.04 -3.16
C ASP A 368 -17.72 -12.73 -3.35
N GLY A 369 -16.71 -12.77 -4.23
CA GLY A 369 -15.96 -11.58 -4.59
C GLY A 369 -16.93 -10.64 -5.29
N GLY A 370 -17.14 -9.44 -4.74
CA GLY A 370 -18.07 -8.47 -5.31
C GLY A 370 -17.77 -8.28 -6.80
N ASP A 371 -18.76 -8.61 -7.64
CA ASP A 371 -18.64 -8.66 -9.10
C ASP A 371 -18.33 -7.27 -9.66
N GLY A 372 -17.04 -6.93 -9.68
CA GLY A 372 -16.51 -5.84 -10.47
C GLY A 372 -16.19 -6.34 -11.87
N ASP A 373 -17.07 -6.04 -12.82
CA ASP A 373 -16.79 -6.19 -14.26
C ASP A 373 -15.67 -5.23 -14.69
N GLU A 374 -14.43 -5.66 -14.51
CA GLU A 374 -13.32 -5.27 -15.39
C GLU A 374 -13.04 -6.40 -16.38
N ALA A 375 -14.04 -6.69 -17.22
CA ALA A 375 -13.92 -7.56 -18.39
C ALA A 375 -13.08 -6.92 -19.52
N ASP A 376 -11.91 -6.37 -19.19
CA ASP A 376 -10.87 -5.93 -20.14
C ASP A 376 -9.43 -6.07 -19.61
N ASP A 377 -9.19 -6.43 -18.33
CA ASP A 377 -7.90 -6.98 -17.91
C ASP A 377 -8.07 -8.43 -17.41
N THR A 378 -7.75 -9.39 -18.29
CA THR A 378 -7.56 -10.81 -17.91
C THR A 378 -6.33 -11.06 -17.02
N GLY A 379 -5.74 -9.97 -16.49
CA GLY A 379 -4.65 -9.91 -15.54
C GLY A 379 -4.98 -10.57 -14.20
N VAL A 380 -3.97 -11.27 -13.68
CA VAL A 380 -4.09 -12.15 -12.53
C VAL A 380 -3.77 -11.36 -11.26
N ASN A 381 -4.72 -10.54 -10.79
CA ASN A 381 -4.57 -9.62 -9.66
C ASN A 381 -3.94 -10.26 -8.41
N ARG A 382 -3.20 -9.49 -7.60
CA ARG A 382 -2.36 -10.02 -6.51
C ARG A 382 -2.49 -9.25 -5.20
N TYR A 383 -2.54 -9.97 -4.08
CA TYR A 383 -2.50 -9.34 -2.75
C TYR A 383 -1.15 -8.69 -2.46
N LEU A 384 -1.18 -7.49 -1.90
CA LEU A 384 -0.04 -6.72 -1.44
C LEU A 384 -0.21 -6.40 0.06
N PHE A 385 0.86 -6.60 0.82
CA PHE A 385 0.94 -6.22 2.23
C PHE A 385 2.07 -5.20 2.40
N VAL A 386 1.74 -4.01 2.91
CA VAL A 386 2.68 -2.89 3.08
C VAL A 386 2.91 -2.64 4.57
N THR A 387 4.17 -2.41 4.92
CA THR A 387 4.61 -1.93 6.23
C THR A 387 5.74 -0.92 6.06
N THR A 388 5.90 0.00 7.00
CA THR A 388 7.04 0.93 7.03
C THR A 388 7.83 0.80 8.33
N MET A 389 9.13 1.11 8.26
CA MET A 389 10.03 1.13 9.40
C MET A 389 11.01 2.30 9.27
N VAL A 390 11.60 2.72 10.39
CA VAL A 390 12.65 3.75 10.38
C VAL A 390 13.97 3.11 9.94
N ASP A 391 14.57 3.66 8.89
CA ASP A 391 15.90 3.28 8.43
C ASP A 391 16.97 3.99 9.26
N GLN A 392 17.40 3.32 10.33
CA GLN A 392 18.43 3.81 11.26
C GLN A 392 19.78 4.09 10.57
N SER A 393 20.03 3.55 9.36
CA SER A 393 21.26 3.82 8.61
C SER A 393 21.33 5.27 8.10
N LYS A 394 20.18 5.93 7.91
CA LYS A 394 20.10 7.35 7.50
C LYS A 394 20.40 8.34 8.63
N PHE A 395 20.51 7.85 9.88
CA PHE A 395 20.78 8.66 11.07
C PHE A 395 22.09 8.24 11.76
N PRO A 396 23.26 8.29 11.08
CA PRO A 396 24.54 8.01 11.73
C PRO A 396 24.83 9.02 12.85
N ALA A 397 25.65 8.65 13.83
CA ALA A 397 26.06 9.59 14.87
C ALA A 397 26.94 10.70 14.25
N PRO A 398 26.68 11.99 14.53
CA PRO A 398 27.43 13.08 13.91
C PRO A 398 28.87 13.13 14.44
N GLU A 399 29.79 13.56 13.59
CA GLU A 399 31.17 13.83 13.98
C GLU A 399 31.21 15.06 14.89
N LEU A 400 31.53 14.85 16.17
CA LEU A 400 31.59 15.91 17.17
C LEU A 400 33.01 16.46 17.30
N GLN A 401 33.13 17.79 17.26
CA GLN A 401 34.41 18.47 17.50
C GLN A 401 34.83 18.30 18.97
N SER A 402 36.11 18.04 19.24
CA SER A 402 36.62 17.97 20.61
C SER A 402 36.57 19.35 21.28
N VAL A 403 36.06 19.41 22.52
CA VAL A 403 36.05 20.63 23.32
C VAL A 403 37.43 20.78 23.98
N PRO A 404 38.24 21.81 23.63
CA PRO A 404 39.57 21.99 24.22
C PRO A 404 39.43 22.30 25.72
N GLN A 405 40.16 21.59 26.57
CA GLN A 405 40.11 21.80 28.04
C GLN A 405 41.19 22.79 28.51
N THR A 406 42.22 23.00 27.68
CA THR A 406 43.39 23.85 27.99
C THR A 406 43.71 24.81 26.85
N LEU A 407 44.46 25.86 27.19
CA LEU A 407 45.02 26.82 26.20
C LEU A 407 45.94 26.13 25.18
N GLU A 408 46.71 25.11 25.60
CA GLU A 408 47.61 24.36 24.73
C GLU A 408 46.83 23.52 23.69
N GLU A 409 45.70 22.92 24.09
CA GLU A 409 44.81 22.21 23.16
C GLU A 409 44.08 23.18 22.21
N MET A 410 43.70 24.37 22.67
CA MET A 410 43.11 25.42 21.82
C MET A 410 44.12 25.93 20.79
N ASP A 411 45.37 26.21 21.20
CA ASP A 411 46.44 26.60 20.28
C ASP A 411 46.68 25.50 19.23
N ALA A 412 46.65 24.22 19.62
CA ALA A 412 46.80 23.08 18.71
C ALA A 412 45.60 22.91 17.74
N LEU A 413 44.37 23.23 18.17
CA LEU A 413 43.16 23.24 17.34
C LEU A 413 43.09 24.45 16.39
N MET A 414 43.84 25.52 16.66
CA MET A 414 43.91 26.73 15.83
C MET A 414 45.16 26.78 14.93
N ALA A 415 46.14 25.90 15.15
CA ALA A 415 47.26 25.73 14.24
C ALA A 415 46.76 25.14 12.89
N PRO A 416 47.29 25.60 11.73
CA PRO A 416 47.02 24.91 10.47
C PRO A 416 47.52 23.47 10.57
N PRO A 417 46.84 22.49 9.93
CA PRO A 417 47.22 21.09 10.05
C PRO A 417 48.65 20.89 9.55
N GLU A 418 49.55 20.50 10.46
CA GLU A 418 50.87 20.00 10.07
C GLU A 418 50.65 18.73 9.25
N GLU A 419 51.24 18.67 8.05
CA GLU A 419 51.24 17.46 7.23
C GLU A 419 51.76 16.29 8.07
N GLU A 420 50.99 15.20 8.19
CA GLU A 420 51.41 14.00 8.91
C GLU A 420 52.69 13.45 8.27
N GLN A 421 53.84 13.74 8.88
CA GLN A 421 55.10 13.12 8.48
C GLN A 421 55.07 11.66 8.89
N GLU A 422 54.98 10.77 7.90
CA GLU A 422 55.11 9.33 8.06
C GLU A 422 56.30 9.00 8.97
N ALA A 423 56.01 8.50 10.17
CA ALA A 423 57.01 7.95 11.06
C ALA A 423 57.46 6.59 10.50
N VAL A 424 58.40 6.63 9.55
CA VAL A 424 59.08 5.44 9.03
C VAL A 424 59.95 4.85 10.15
N GLU A 425 59.38 3.93 10.91
CA GLU A 425 60.10 3.17 11.93
C GLU A 425 61.10 2.22 11.24
N THR A 426 62.38 2.49 11.45
CA THR A 426 63.48 1.74 10.83
C THR A 426 64.02 0.69 11.78
N GLU A 427 63.46 -0.52 11.71
CA GLU A 427 64.06 -1.70 12.35
C GLU A 427 65.45 -2.00 11.74
N PRO A 428 66.50 -2.24 12.55
CA PRO A 428 67.83 -2.53 12.05
C PRO A 428 67.97 -4.00 11.62
N VAL A 429 68.69 -4.19 10.51
CA VAL A 429 69.03 -5.50 9.96
C VAL A 429 70.00 -6.26 10.88
N GLU A 430 69.69 -7.52 11.20
CA GLU A 430 70.68 -8.50 11.70
C GLU A 430 70.77 -9.67 10.72
N GLU A 431 71.97 -9.88 10.15
CA GLU A 431 72.25 -10.97 9.21
C GLU A 431 72.44 -12.30 9.97
N VAL A 432 71.74 -13.38 9.56
CA VAL A 432 72.34 -14.71 9.60
C VAL A 432 71.98 -15.52 8.35
N GLU A 433 72.96 -16.28 7.90
CA GLU A 433 73.07 -16.95 6.60
C GLU A 433 72.00 -18.00 6.28
N ALA A 434 71.77 -18.21 4.98
CA ALA A 434 71.02 -19.34 4.45
C ALA A 434 71.95 -20.54 4.18
N GLU A 435 71.50 -21.76 4.50
CA GLU A 435 71.95 -22.97 3.79
C GLU A 435 70.76 -23.84 3.34
N ALA A 436 71.02 -24.57 2.28
CA ALA A 436 70.09 -25.10 1.29
C ALA A 436 69.11 -26.20 1.75
N ASP A 437 67.99 -26.24 1.02
CA ASP A 437 67.08 -27.37 0.86
C ASP A 437 67.77 -28.54 0.12
N GLU A 438 67.57 -29.78 0.56
CA GLU A 438 67.66 -30.94 -0.34
C GLU A 438 66.69 -32.05 0.09
N ALA A 439 65.76 -32.42 -0.80
CA ALA A 439 64.71 -33.41 -0.56
C ALA A 439 65.00 -34.78 -1.21
N THR A 440 65.09 -35.82 -0.37
CA THR A 440 64.89 -37.27 -0.65
C THR A 440 64.64 -37.97 0.70
N GLY A 441 63.99 -39.12 0.88
CA GLY A 441 63.27 -40.06 0.00
C GLY A 441 63.06 -41.41 0.74
N GLU A 442 61.91 -42.06 0.55
CA GLU A 442 61.57 -43.48 0.90
C GLU A 442 61.45 -43.98 2.38
N GLU A 443 60.26 -44.56 2.65
CA GLU A 443 59.93 -45.85 3.31
C GLU A 443 60.32 -46.25 4.77
N ALA A 444 59.24 -46.53 5.54
CA ALA A 444 58.89 -47.81 6.21
C ALA A 444 59.45 -48.26 7.60
N THR A 445 58.47 -48.56 8.49
CA THR A 445 58.35 -49.71 9.44
C THR A 445 59.13 -49.83 10.77
N GLY A 446 58.40 -50.30 11.80
CA GLY A 446 58.89 -50.93 13.06
C GLY A 446 58.79 -50.01 14.30
N GLU A 447 57.92 -50.25 15.31
CA GLU A 447 57.92 -51.32 16.34
C GLU A 447 59.13 -51.23 17.32
N GLU A 448 59.01 -51.28 18.66
CA GLU A 448 57.86 -51.42 19.58
C GLU A 448 58.30 -51.09 21.05
N GLU A 449 57.36 -51.16 22.02
CA GLU A 449 57.54 -51.38 23.48
C GLU A 449 58.20 -50.28 24.37
N THR A 450 57.85 -50.08 25.66
CA THR A 450 56.73 -50.53 26.54
C THR A 450 56.63 -49.59 27.77
N GLU A 451 55.44 -49.44 28.37
CA GLU A 451 55.18 -49.81 29.79
C GLU A 451 53.66 -49.82 30.10
N GLU A 452 53.23 -50.78 30.93
CA GLU A 452 51.84 -51.26 31.10
C GLU A 452 51.32 -51.15 32.56
N ALA A 453 50.13 -51.73 32.82
CA ALA A 453 49.49 -52.10 34.12
C ALA A 453 48.86 -50.96 34.98
N THR A 454 47.79 -51.13 35.79
CA THR A 454 46.71 -52.14 36.05
C THR A 454 45.70 -51.49 37.05
N GLU A 455 44.45 -51.92 37.33
CA GLU A 455 43.35 -52.66 36.66
C GLU A 455 42.12 -52.67 37.64
N ALA A 456 40.94 -53.14 37.21
CA ALA A 456 39.76 -53.58 37.99
C ALA A 456 38.89 -52.52 38.71
N GLY A 457 37.56 -52.65 38.81
CA GLY A 457 36.61 -53.62 38.22
C GLY A 457 35.57 -54.16 39.23
N ALA A 458 34.25 -54.09 38.91
CA ALA A 458 33.17 -54.96 39.45
C ALA A 458 31.76 -54.61 38.88
N GLU A 459 30.97 -55.63 38.53
CA GLU A 459 29.53 -55.54 38.21
C GLU A 459 28.63 -55.72 39.46
N MET A 460 27.32 -55.44 39.33
CA MET A 460 26.23 -56.17 40.01
C MET A 460 24.88 -55.97 39.29
N THR A 461 23.93 -56.90 39.48
CA THR A 461 22.69 -57.06 38.67
C THR A 461 21.42 -57.27 39.55
N SER A 462 20.26 -57.57 38.90
CA SER A 462 18.92 -57.89 39.46
C SER A 462 18.02 -56.68 39.87
N GLU A 463 16.68 -56.68 39.75
CA GLU A 463 15.68 -57.73 39.37
C GLU A 463 14.33 -57.09 38.90
N GLU A 464 13.50 -57.82 38.14
CA GLU A 464 12.05 -57.56 37.86
C GLU A 464 11.17 -58.39 38.87
N PRO A 465 9.80 -58.53 38.86
CA PRO A 465 8.84 -58.41 37.73
C PRO A 465 7.38 -57.88 38.00
N ALA A 466 6.57 -57.75 36.92
CA ALA A 466 5.09 -57.99 36.82
C ALA A 466 4.09 -57.11 37.66
N GLN A 467 2.79 -56.91 37.35
CA GLN A 467 1.80 -57.26 36.29
C GLN A 467 0.57 -56.28 36.47
N ALA A 468 -0.05 -55.66 35.46
CA ALA A 468 -1.21 -56.09 34.63
C ALA A 468 -2.57 -55.38 34.91
N GLU A 469 -3.36 -55.19 33.83
CA GLU A 469 -4.82 -54.91 33.74
C GLU A 469 -5.41 -53.58 34.30
N ALA A 470 -6.62 -53.10 33.95
CA ALA A 470 -7.40 -53.05 32.69
C ALA A 470 -8.71 -52.24 32.92
N SER A 471 -9.26 -51.57 31.89
CA SER A 471 -10.61 -50.93 31.87
C SER A 471 -10.79 -49.70 32.81
N LYS A 472 -11.79 -48.80 32.67
CA LYS A 472 -13.07 -48.84 31.95
C LYS A 472 -13.64 -47.42 31.69
N GLU A 473 -14.59 -47.29 30.77
CA GLU A 473 -15.44 -46.10 30.57
C GLU A 473 -16.27 -45.72 31.83
N VAL A 474 -16.74 -44.47 31.92
CA VAL A 474 -18.18 -44.12 31.96
C VAL A 474 -18.37 -42.60 31.80
N SER A 475 -19.36 -42.23 30.97
CA SER A 475 -19.79 -40.86 30.66
C SER A 475 -20.82 -40.31 31.65
N LYS A 476 -20.98 -38.97 31.70
CA LYS A 476 -22.29 -38.34 31.96
C LYS A 476 -22.38 -36.86 31.61
N GLU A 477 -23.42 -36.51 30.85
CA GLU A 477 -23.98 -35.16 30.69
C GLU A 477 -24.80 -34.73 31.93
N VAL A 478 -24.86 -33.42 32.19
CA VAL A 478 -26.04 -32.60 32.58
C VAL A 478 -25.71 -31.16 32.09
N SER A 479 -26.33 -30.58 31.07
CA SER A 479 -27.67 -29.93 30.97
C SER A 479 -27.86 -28.63 31.76
N GLU A 480 -27.90 -27.53 30.98
CA GLU A 480 -28.91 -26.44 31.00
C GLU A 480 -28.94 -25.30 32.04
N GLU A 481 -29.42 -24.17 31.50
CA GLU A 481 -30.06 -22.96 32.05
C GLU A 481 -29.25 -21.79 32.68
N SER A 482 -29.24 -20.70 31.90
CA SER A 482 -29.30 -19.26 32.26
C SER A 482 -30.57 -18.94 33.11
N PRO A 483 -30.97 -17.67 33.41
CA PRO A 483 -30.40 -16.36 33.07
C PRO A 483 -30.40 -15.32 34.22
N ALA A 484 -30.02 -14.07 33.89
CA ALA A 484 -30.74 -12.82 34.19
C ALA A 484 -29.85 -11.65 34.63
N GLU A 485 -30.23 -10.47 34.12
CA GLU A 485 -29.67 -9.13 34.33
C GLU A 485 -29.85 -8.62 35.77
N ASP A 486 -29.02 -7.65 36.18
CA ASP A 486 -29.52 -6.41 36.81
C ASP A 486 -28.54 -5.25 36.57
N VAL A 487 -29.05 -4.02 36.63
CA VAL A 487 -28.38 -2.78 36.21
C VAL A 487 -28.30 -1.80 37.38
N THR A 488 -27.10 -1.26 37.69
CA THR A 488 -27.01 -0.04 38.52
C THR A 488 -25.89 0.90 38.08
N GLU A 489 -26.26 2.15 37.82
CA GLU A 489 -25.38 3.31 37.71
C GLU A 489 -24.65 3.61 39.04
N GLY A 490 -23.55 4.35 38.97
CA GLY A 490 -22.80 4.80 40.15
C GLY A 490 -21.85 5.95 39.82
N GLU A 491 -22.31 7.19 40.02
CA GLU A 491 -21.54 8.42 39.87
C GLU A 491 -20.36 8.51 40.86
N THR A 492 -19.19 8.99 40.40
CA THR A 492 -18.20 9.66 41.27
C THR A 492 -17.47 10.77 40.52
N GLU A 493 -17.68 12.03 40.93
CA GLU A 493 -16.82 13.17 40.62
C GLU A 493 -15.79 13.44 41.75
N ALA A 494 -14.89 14.42 41.50
CA ALA A 494 -13.95 15.09 42.41
C ALA A 494 -12.61 14.36 42.71
N SER A 495 -11.45 15.04 42.82
CA SER A 495 -11.04 16.44 42.54
C SER A 495 -9.51 16.61 42.67
N GLY A 496 -8.94 17.66 42.05
CA GLY A 496 -7.57 18.19 42.28
C GLY A 496 -6.95 18.75 40.99
N GLU A 497 -7.06 20.04 40.67
CA GLU A 497 -6.25 21.20 41.14
C GLU A 497 -4.75 21.13 40.76
N GLY A 498 -4.11 22.16 40.17
CA GLY A 498 -4.52 23.55 39.85
C GLY A 498 -3.86 24.08 38.54
N GLU A 499 -4.33 25.20 37.97
CA GLU A 499 -3.77 26.58 38.10
C GLU A 499 -2.29 26.75 37.67
N ALA A 500 -1.81 27.83 37.04
CA ALA A 500 -2.35 29.12 36.55
C ALA A 500 -1.26 29.84 35.69
N THR A 501 -1.45 30.83 34.81
CA THR A 501 -2.58 31.51 34.09
C THR A 501 -1.96 32.47 33.03
N GLY A 502 -2.60 32.75 31.89
CA GLY A 502 -2.10 33.76 30.93
C GLY A 502 -3.08 34.14 29.81
N SER A 503 -3.66 35.35 29.88
CA SER A 503 -4.67 35.87 28.93
C SER A 503 -4.11 36.99 28.05
N GLY A 504 -4.56 37.09 26.79
CA GLY A 504 -4.28 38.21 25.89
C GLY A 504 -5.03 38.12 24.56
N GLN A 505 -6.00 39.01 24.34
CA GLN A 505 -6.87 39.02 23.14
C GLN A 505 -7.01 40.44 22.58
N ALA A 506 -6.66 40.63 21.30
CA ALA A 506 -7.18 41.62 20.33
C ALA A 506 -6.30 41.60 19.06
N GLN A 507 -6.69 41.98 17.85
CA GLN A 507 -7.88 41.81 16.99
C GLN A 507 -7.66 42.77 15.78
N SER A 508 -7.80 42.24 14.55
CA SER A 508 -8.11 42.89 13.25
C SER A 508 -7.16 43.90 12.56
N GLY A 509 -6.73 43.51 11.35
CA GLY A 509 -6.75 44.31 10.10
C GLY A 509 -5.52 45.17 9.75
N ASP A 510 -5.19 45.44 8.48
CA ASP A 510 -5.59 44.83 7.19
C ASP A 510 -4.75 45.45 6.02
N VAL A 511 -4.80 44.87 4.81
CA VAL A 511 -4.43 45.48 3.49
C VAL A 511 -2.92 45.62 3.08
N ASP A 512 -2.49 44.61 2.30
CA ASP A 512 -1.93 44.65 0.91
C ASP A 512 -0.46 44.87 0.51
N GLU A 513 -0.17 44.25 -0.66
CA GLU A 513 0.92 44.42 -1.64
C GLU A 513 2.39 44.19 -1.17
N ASP A 514 2.94 42.99 -1.42
CA ASP A 514 3.63 42.69 -2.70
C ASP A 514 3.91 41.18 -2.84
N ALA A 515 3.94 40.67 -4.07
CA ALA A 515 4.42 39.34 -4.42
C ALA A 515 5.12 39.45 -5.77
N PRO A 516 6.35 38.93 -5.89
CA PRO A 516 6.47 37.73 -6.71
C PRO A 516 7.57 36.75 -6.27
N ALA A 517 7.58 35.61 -6.98
CA ALA A 517 8.73 34.76 -7.26
C ALA A 517 9.39 34.04 -6.07
N VAL A 518 9.03 32.77 -5.94
CA VAL A 518 10.04 31.73 -5.67
C VAL A 518 10.99 31.68 -6.88
N GLU A 519 12.15 32.34 -6.76
CA GLU A 519 13.31 32.00 -7.59
C GLU A 519 14.03 30.81 -6.97
N GLU A 520 14.54 29.94 -7.84
CA GLU A 520 15.40 28.81 -7.49
C GLU A 520 16.66 29.31 -6.77
N VAL A 521 17.05 28.62 -5.71
CA VAL A 521 18.41 28.70 -5.15
C VAL A 521 19.07 27.33 -5.24
N GLU A 522 19.42 26.95 -6.48
CA GLU A 522 20.77 26.41 -6.65
C GLU A 522 21.74 27.54 -6.34
N ALA A 523 22.43 27.44 -5.20
CA ALA A 523 23.52 28.34 -4.84
C ALA A 523 24.55 27.58 -3.99
N ASP A 524 25.70 27.34 -4.62
CA ASP A 524 27.02 27.06 -4.05
C ASP A 524 27.10 26.26 -2.74
N ALA A 525 27.47 24.99 -2.90
CA ALA A 525 28.27 24.25 -1.92
C ALA A 525 29.75 24.73 -1.88
N GLU A 526 30.04 25.97 -2.29
CA GLU A 526 31.39 26.51 -2.49
C GLU A 526 31.55 27.96 -1.98
N GLU A 527 31.22 28.24 -0.70
CA GLU A 527 31.95 29.23 0.11
C GLU A 527 31.56 29.19 1.61
N ALA A 528 32.12 28.21 2.34
CA ALA A 528 32.23 28.27 3.81
C ALA A 528 33.70 28.25 4.28
N LYS A 529 34.64 28.59 3.38
CA LYS A 529 35.98 29.05 3.77
C LYS A 529 35.95 30.54 4.09
N ALA A 530 35.32 30.86 5.20
CA ALA A 530 35.61 32.11 5.91
C ALA A 530 36.97 31.97 6.62
N ASP A 531 38.05 31.98 5.83
CA ASP A 531 39.41 32.29 6.30
C ASP A 531 39.45 33.78 6.68
N GLU A 532 38.75 34.15 7.77
CA GLU A 532 39.20 35.30 8.57
C GLU A 532 40.44 34.83 9.33
N GLU A 533 41.61 35.07 8.73
CA GLU A 533 42.92 34.92 9.37
C GLU A 533 42.92 35.68 10.70
N ILE A 534 42.72 34.97 11.83
CA ILE A 534 42.95 35.53 13.16
C ILE A 534 44.45 35.80 13.24
N PRO A 535 44.89 37.07 13.44
CA PRO A 535 46.28 37.43 13.26
C PRO A 535 47.17 36.80 14.33
N ALA A 536 47.98 35.82 13.91
CA ALA A 536 48.99 35.20 14.73
C ALA A 536 50.19 36.15 14.94
N GLU A 537 50.12 37.05 15.92
CA GLU A 537 51.34 37.54 16.58
C GLU A 537 51.12 37.96 18.04
N SER A 538 51.98 37.40 18.90
CA SER A 538 52.20 37.66 20.33
C SER A 538 51.76 39.04 20.85
N GLY A 539 50.73 39.08 21.70
CA GLY A 539 50.31 40.30 22.40
C GLY A 539 49.10 40.18 23.32
N LEU A 540 48.26 39.15 23.15
CA LEU A 540 47.11 38.86 24.01
C LEU A 540 47.55 38.58 25.46
N THR A 541 46.84 39.18 26.41
CA THR A 541 46.99 38.90 27.83
C THR A 541 46.44 37.52 28.20
N ASP A 542 46.90 36.94 29.31
CA ASP A 542 46.39 35.65 29.81
C ASP A 542 44.87 35.66 30.02
N GLU A 543 44.29 36.82 30.34
CA GLU A 543 42.85 37.04 30.48
C GLU A 543 42.11 36.95 29.12
N GLU A 544 42.61 37.64 28.08
CA GLU A 544 42.03 37.56 26.72
C GLU A 544 42.17 36.16 26.11
N ARG A 545 43.27 35.44 26.39
CA ARG A 545 43.45 34.05 25.94
C ARG A 545 42.48 33.10 26.63
N GLN A 546 42.21 33.30 27.92
CA GLN A 546 41.22 32.52 28.67
C GLN A 546 39.79 32.81 28.17
N GLU A 547 39.46 34.07 27.86
CA GLU A 547 38.17 34.43 27.27
C GLU A 547 37.97 33.80 25.88
N LEU A 548 39.02 33.73 25.05
CA LEU A 548 39.01 33.02 23.77
C LEU A 548 38.82 31.50 23.94
N LEU A 549 39.45 30.88 24.95
CA LEU A 549 39.24 29.46 25.27
C LEU A 549 37.80 29.17 25.68
N GLU A 550 37.23 29.99 26.58
CA GLU A 550 35.84 29.83 27.04
C GLU A 550 34.84 30.06 25.88
N ALA A 551 35.08 31.06 25.03
CA ALA A 551 34.29 31.30 23.83
C ALA A 551 34.38 30.16 22.80
N ALA A 552 35.58 29.58 22.63
CA ALA A 552 35.78 28.41 21.77
C ALA A 552 35.08 27.17 22.33
N GLN A 553 35.18 26.91 23.63
CA GLN A 553 34.47 25.84 24.33
C GLN A 553 32.95 25.97 24.19
N GLU A 554 32.38 27.18 24.40
CA GLU A 554 30.94 27.41 24.23
C GLU A 554 30.54 27.20 22.76
N LYS A 555 31.29 27.76 21.80
CA LYS A 555 31.02 27.63 20.37
C LYS A 555 31.02 26.17 19.92
N ILE A 556 32.03 25.39 20.30
CA ILE A 556 32.16 23.97 19.97
C ILE A 556 31.05 23.16 20.64
N THR A 557 30.82 23.34 21.94
CA THR A 557 29.76 22.64 22.68
C THR A 557 28.38 22.90 22.05
N LYS A 558 28.10 24.16 21.67
CA LYS A 558 26.86 24.56 21.00
C LYS A 558 26.76 24.03 19.57
N SER A 559 27.87 23.90 18.86
CA SER A 559 27.94 23.27 17.53
C SER A 559 27.59 21.78 17.63
N ASN A 560 28.27 21.05 18.52
CA ASN A 560 28.02 19.64 18.80
C ASN A 560 26.57 19.39 19.24
N GLN A 561 26.04 20.22 20.13
CA GLN A 561 24.65 20.13 20.59
C GLN A 561 23.67 20.31 19.42
N ARG A 562 23.90 21.28 18.52
CA ARG A 562 23.07 21.45 17.30
C ARG A 562 23.11 20.23 16.39
N LEU A 563 24.26 19.59 16.21
CA LEU A 563 24.36 18.37 15.39
C LEU A 563 23.59 17.20 16.02
N LEU A 564 23.65 17.06 17.34
CA LEU A 564 22.89 16.04 18.08
C LEU A 564 21.38 16.31 18.05
N ASP A 565 20.96 17.56 18.24
CA ASP A 565 19.56 17.98 18.19
C ASP A 565 19.00 17.82 16.77
N ALA A 566 19.72 18.26 15.73
CA ALA A 566 19.30 18.09 14.33
C ALA A 566 19.06 16.61 13.96
N ARG A 567 20.01 15.72 14.29
CA ARG A 567 19.84 14.27 14.09
C ARG A 567 18.61 13.73 14.83
N LYS A 568 18.39 14.18 16.06
CA LYS A 568 17.26 13.74 16.88
C LYS A 568 15.93 14.21 16.32
N ASP A 569 15.87 15.44 15.83
CA ASP A 569 14.65 16.02 15.23
C ASP A 569 14.31 15.31 13.91
N GLN A 570 15.31 15.04 13.06
CA GLN A 570 15.13 14.24 11.83
C GLN A 570 14.65 12.80 12.14
N LEU A 571 15.25 12.14 13.15
CA LEU A 571 14.81 10.81 13.58
C LEU A 571 13.37 10.82 14.09
N ALA A 572 12.98 11.83 14.86
CA ALA A 572 11.62 11.99 15.38
C ALA A 572 10.59 12.26 14.26
N GLU A 573 10.98 12.99 13.22
CA GLU A 573 10.16 13.20 12.02
C GLU A 573 9.96 11.89 11.24
N ALA A 574 11.02 11.11 11.04
CA ALA A 574 10.94 9.79 10.40
C ALA A 574 10.09 8.80 11.22
N GLU A 575 10.28 8.75 12.55
CA GLU A 575 9.44 7.96 13.47
C GLU A 575 7.96 8.36 13.36
N LYS A 576 7.66 9.66 13.29
CA LYS A 576 6.29 10.15 13.10
C LYS A 576 5.72 9.71 11.74
N LYS A 577 6.44 9.95 10.64
CA LYS A 577 5.99 9.57 9.28
C LYS A 577 5.76 8.05 9.17
N VAL A 578 6.63 7.23 9.76
CA VAL A 578 6.47 5.77 9.85
C VAL A 578 5.22 5.37 10.65
N ASN A 579 4.90 6.06 11.75
CA ASN A 579 3.69 5.77 12.53
C ASN A 579 2.42 6.17 11.78
N ASP A 580 2.38 7.35 11.15
CA ASP A 580 1.24 7.83 10.37
C ASP A 580 0.96 6.90 9.17
N LEU A 581 2.01 6.47 8.46
CA LEU A 581 1.93 5.49 7.36
C LEU A 581 1.47 4.10 7.82
N ASN A 582 2.03 3.58 8.92
CA ASN A 582 1.58 2.28 9.44
C ASN A 582 0.14 2.33 9.98
N ALA A 583 -0.36 3.49 10.43
CA ALA A 583 -1.77 3.65 10.77
C ALA A 583 -2.66 3.59 9.51
N ARG A 584 -2.27 4.24 8.40
CA ARG A 584 -2.92 4.15 7.08
C ARG A 584 -2.97 2.70 6.57
N PHE A 585 -1.86 1.96 6.68
CA PHE A 585 -1.75 0.57 6.23
C PHE A 585 -2.26 -0.46 7.24
N ALA A 586 -2.64 -0.06 8.47
CA ALA A 586 -2.90 -0.98 9.58
C ALA A 586 -3.94 -2.03 9.20
N ASP A 587 -5.12 -1.57 8.80
CA ASP A 587 -6.32 -2.40 8.67
C ASP A 587 -6.49 -3.05 7.29
N TRP A 588 -5.59 -2.85 6.33
CA TRP A 588 -5.86 -3.17 4.92
C TRP A 588 -4.82 -4.08 4.26
N TYR A 589 -5.28 -5.16 3.62
CA TYR A 589 -4.58 -5.75 2.48
C TYR A 589 -4.99 -4.98 1.22
N TYR A 590 -4.03 -4.80 0.32
CA TYR A 590 -4.27 -4.18 -0.98
C TYR A 590 -4.28 -5.26 -2.06
N VAL A 591 -4.90 -4.98 -3.20
CA VAL A 591 -4.84 -5.80 -4.40
C VAL A 591 -4.34 -4.94 -5.55
N ILE A 592 -3.21 -5.34 -6.13
CA ILE A 592 -2.57 -4.67 -7.26
C ILE A 592 -2.77 -5.48 -8.55
N PRO A 593 -2.79 -4.82 -9.73
CA PRO A 593 -2.73 -5.50 -11.01
C PRO A 593 -1.47 -6.37 -11.16
N GLU A 594 -1.57 -7.49 -11.90
CA GLU A 594 -0.40 -8.33 -12.19
C GLU A 594 0.65 -7.58 -13.04
N THR A 595 0.21 -6.60 -13.83
CA THR A 595 1.07 -5.69 -14.60
C THR A 595 1.96 -4.84 -13.68
N THR A 596 1.35 -4.19 -12.68
CA THR A 596 2.06 -3.47 -11.60
C THR A 596 2.98 -4.40 -10.81
N TYR A 597 2.51 -5.58 -10.41
CA TYR A 597 3.36 -6.57 -9.74
C TYR A 597 4.58 -6.97 -10.60
N THR A 598 4.40 -7.17 -11.91
CA THR A 598 5.50 -7.53 -12.83
C THR A 598 6.52 -6.40 -12.96
N GLN A 599 6.12 -5.14 -12.87
CA GLN A 599 7.03 -3.99 -12.85
C GLN A 599 7.82 -3.91 -11.53
N LEU A 600 7.19 -4.23 -10.40
CA LEU A 600 7.83 -4.22 -9.07
C LEU A 600 8.72 -5.44 -8.82
N ARG A 601 8.34 -6.60 -9.34
CA ARG A 601 9.04 -7.88 -9.17
C ARG A 601 9.95 -8.13 -10.38
N ILE A 602 11.01 -7.33 -10.45
CA ILE A 602 12.12 -7.54 -11.40
C ILE A 602 12.70 -8.94 -11.19
N SER A 603 12.91 -9.71 -12.25
CA SER A 603 13.69 -10.96 -12.22
C SER A 603 15.19 -10.72 -12.40
N GLN A 604 16.04 -11.70 -12.06
CA GLN A 604 17.50 -11.53 -12.18
C GLN A 604 17.94 -11.23 -13.62
N GLU A 605 17.31 -11.87 -14.60
CA GLU A 605 17.58 -11.65 -16.03
C GLU A 605 17.11 -10.28 -16.52
N GLU A 606 16.12 -9.66 -15.86
CA GLU A 606 15.64 -8.31 -16.18
C GLU A 606 16.41 -7.22 -15.45
N LEU A 607 16.95 -7.50 -14.27
CA LEU A 607 17.80 -6.58 -13.48
C LEU A 607 19.07 -6.21 -14.25
N LEU A 608 19.54 -7.11 -15.13
CA LEU A 608 20.76 -6.98 -15.90
C LEU A 608 20.46 -6.85 -17.40
N LYS A 609 21.28 -6.12 -18.15
CA LYS A 609 21.21 -6.07 -19.61
C LYS A 609 22.13 -7.13 -20.19
N GLN A 610 21.57 -8.12 -20.86
CA GLN A 610 22.34 -8.97 -21.77
C GLN A 610 22.84 -8.11 -22.95
N GLU A 611 24.12 -8.24 -23.33
CA GLU A 611 24.66 -7.62 -24.54
C GLU A 611 23.77 -8.01 -25.74
N ALA A 612 23.26 -7.04 -26.49
CA ALA A 612 22.59 -7.33 -27.75
C ALA A 612 23.58 -8.05 -28.67
N GLU A 613 23.22 -9.26 -29.11
CA GLU A 613 24.04 -10.07 -30.01
C GLU A 613 24.44 -9.21 -31.23
N LYS A 614 25.73 -8.87 -31.31
CA LYS A 614 26.26 -7.74 -32.10
C LYS A 614 25.61 -7.63 -33.47
N GLU A 615 24.71 -6.65 -33.63
CA GLU A 615 24.15 -6.31 -34.93
C GLU A 615 25.31 -6.05 -35.90
N GLN A 616 25.47 -6.95 -36.88
CA GLN A 616 26.45 -6.75 -37.94
C GLN A 616 26.08 -5.45 -38.66
N PRO A 617 27.01 -4.48 -38.80
CA PRO A 617 26.64 -3.16 -39.28
C PRO A 617 26.03 -3.25 -40.68
N ALA A 618 24.76 -2.89 -40.78
CA ALA A 618 24.01 -2.91 -42.01
C ALA A 618 24.74 -2.08 -43.07
N GLY A 619 25.08 -2.71 -44.19
CA GLY A 619 25.88 -2.10 -45.25
C GLY A 619 25.21 -0.83 -45.80
N ASN A 620 25.84 0.32 -45.57
CA ASN A 620 25.31 1.62 -45.96
C ASN A 620 25.06 1.69 -47.49
N PRO A 621 23.86 2.06 -47.97
CA PRO A 621 23.54 2.07 -49.40
C PRO A 621 24.21 3.26 -50.10
N MET A 622 25.40 3.03 -50.69
CA MET A 622 26.15 4.10 -51.33
C MET A 622 25.52 4.55 -52.67
N GLN A 623 25.22 5.84 -52.73
CA GLN A 623 24.52 6.49 -53.84
C GLN A 623 25.48 6.88 -54.98
N GLY A 624 25.22 6.38 -56.20
CA GLY A 624 25.53 7.01 -57.49
C GLY A 624 26.98 7.44 -57.82
N GLY A 625 27.72 6.59 -58.54
CA GLY A 625 28.95 6.94 -59.28
C GLY A 625 28.97 6.29 -60.69
N PRO A 626 29.56 6.91 -61.72
CA PRO A 626 29.23 6.62 -63.12
C PRO A 626 29.83 5.33 -63.70
N GLN A 627 29.11 4.78 -64.69
CA GLN A 627 29.43 3.56 -65.43
C GLN A 627 30.80 3.58 -66.10
N LEU A 628 31.57 2.49 -65.93
CA LEU A 628 32.67 2.13 -66.82
C LEU A 628 32.44 0.71 -67.37
N GLN A 629 32.09 0.65 -68.66
CA GLN A 629 31.95 -0.59 -69.42
C GLN A 629 33.33 -1.20 -69.72
N MET A 630 33.55 -2.48 -69.38
CA MET A 630 34.54 -3.37 -70.01
C MET A 630 34.20 -4.85 -69.70
N PRO A 631 34.69 -5.86 -70.46
CA PRO A 631 33.79 -6.91 -70.94
C PRO A 631 34.25 -8.37 -70.73
N GLY A 632 33.29 -9.21 -70.33
CA GLY A 632 33.02 -10.48 -71.02
C GLY A 632 33.77 -11.77 -70.63
N PHE A 633 32.97 -12.85 -70.63
CA PHE A 633 33.34 -14.23 -71.01
C PHE A 633 34.03 -15.13 -69.93
N PRO A 634 33.89 -16.48 -69.99
CA PRO A 634 32.84 -17.12 -69.19
C PRO A 634 33.20 -18.47 -68.51
N GLY A 635 32.29 -18.94 -67.64
CA GLY A 635 31.77 -20.32 -67.71
C GLY A 635 32.53 -21.46 -67.00
N GLY A 636 31.75 -22.48 -66.57
CA GLY A 636 32.22 -23.69 -65.90
C GLY A 636 32.36 -23.50 -64.38
N GLY A 637 31.60 -24.14 -63.50
CA GLY A 637 30.67 -25.25 -63.70
C GLY A 637 31.34 -26.61 -63.52
N ASN A 638 31.42 -27.08 -62.27
CA ASN A 638 30.65 -28.26 -61.82
C ASN A 638 30.49 -28.23 -60.29
#